data_AF-A0A9D9E430-F1
#
_entry.id   AF-A0A9D9E430-F1
#
_cell.length_a   1.000
_cell.length_b   1.000
_cell.length_c   1.000
_cell.angle_alpha   90.00
_cell.angle_beta   90.00
_cell.angle_gamma   90.00
#
_symmetry.space_group_name_H-M   'P 1'
#
loop_
_entity.id
_entity.type
_entity.pdbx_description
1 polymer ?
#
loop_
_entity_poly.entity_id
_entity_poly.type
_entity_poly.pdbx_seq_one_letter_code
_entity_poly.pdbx_strand_id
1 'polypeptide(L)'
;MKGFVISVILALLHTIAISAEEKLSASTQHALKRIAEENIITTRAGKTADTEPQYAGLYIVIRQGADPQALEKYGAAVNMVTDSIVSVRMPIDSIYSLASDDIVKRIDLGYSPKPRMDFARESVLANKIIGEEDLPYPFNGDGVVIGIVDRGMQLDHIGFFNSENELRIKRVWLQSQSGTPPENFSYGNELGDEASIIAHGTDVTSETHATAVGGIAAGSDKGIDYYGMATESDIVYVSYSTSLGDGYACISDAIKYIYDYADMVNKPCVVNLSLGDTPGPHDGNSLFDKVCDSMQGAGRLLVGAAGNDGNSTSHISTTITSPQDTLKTFFSFISKYGNGYKSTSDFYGEQGQNFNIKLCVLQYGSGKIIAESKTIQAESSGSQTLYFYKDGNLGINANIDIICETEPGSGRPHINIAANMSSVTAGYSLGIKVFGDNGTIHGWADNTYSRFKSFSTPAGWSAGDNDYTVNEIGGVGKQIISVGAYKSKDFSTSPSGIGDISSFSSKGPTVDGRMKPDISAPGEWIVAPYSEAVINNISYSARLKEGDSIIIDNRKYVYGSIRGTSAAAPMVTGTLAIWLQAKPDLTPDEVREILSRTAIQDEYTGNTSNNTWGYGKLDAWNGLKEILGLSSLQSHNEDNKERAILICRGGDCSLLITADIENAAILIYDISGRKVANIPKGDVAAGDEIILPQLSSGLYIVTIKGKEYCNSFKFSSY
;
A
#
# COMPACT_ATOMS: atom_id res chain seq x y z
N MET A 1 -27.66 27.06 -58.43
CA MET A 1 -27.64 28.00 -57.29
C MET A 1 -28.30 27.50 -55.99
N LYS A 2 -29.04 26.38 -55.95
CA LYS A 2 -29.61 25.85 -54.69
C LYS A 2 -28.69 24.86 -53.92
N GLY A 3 -27.75 24.20 -54.60
CA GLY A 3 -26.78 23.31 -53.93
C GLY A 3 -25.69 24.06 -53.14
N PHE A 4 -25.33 25.28 -53.57
CA PHE A 4 -24.25 26.05 -52.94
C PHE A 4 -24.67 26.73 -51.62
N VAL A 5 -25.96 27.06 -51.46
CA VAL A 5 -26.48 27.70 -50.23
C VAL A 5 -26.71 26.67 -49.11
N ILE A 6 -27.07 25.42 -49.45
CA ILE A 6 -27.26 24.34 -48.46
C ILE A 6 -25.92 23.85 -47.91
N SER A 7 -24.88 23.74 -48.75
CA SER A 7 -23.54 23.36 -48.28
C SER A 7 -22.89 24.43 -47.39
N VAL A 8 -23.17 25.72 -47.61
CA VAL A 8 -22.64 26.79 -46.74
C VAL A 8 -23.35 26.83 -45.39
N ILE A 9 -24.66 26.53 -45.32
CA ILE A 9 -25.42 26.47 -44.05
C ILE A 9 -25.09 25.19 -43.25
N LEU A 10 -24.90 24.04 -43.92
CA LEU A 10 -24.42 22.81 -43.27
C LEU A 10 -22.95 22.90 -42.83
N ALA A 11 -22.11 23.61 -43.58
CA ALA A 11 -20.75 23.90 -43.16
C ALA A 11 -20.73 24.85 -41.96
N LEU A 12 -21.58 25.89 -41.91
CA LEU A 12 -21.72 26.78 -40.76
C LEU A 12 -22.24 26.06 -39.51
N LEU A 13 -23.25 25.18 -39.63
CA LEU A 13 -23.76 24.36 -38.53
C LEU A 13 -22.77 23.27 -38.07
N HIS A 14 -22.00 22.67 -38.99
CA HIS A 14 -20.90 21.75 -38.64
C HIS A 14 -19.74 22.50 -37.96
N THR A 15 -19.36 23.69 -38.42
CA THR A 15 -18.29 24.47 -37.78
C THR A 15 -18.65 24.95 -36.38
N ILE A 16 -19.94 25.26 -36.11
CA ILE A 16 -20.41 25.62 -34.76
C ILE A 16 -20.39 24.40 -33.83
N ALA A 17 -20.85 23.24 -34.29
CA ALA A 17 -20.81 21.99 -33.51
C ALA A 17 -19.37 21.51 -33.22
N ILE A 18 -18.46 21.61 -34.19
CA ILE A 18 -17.04 21.27 -34.02
C ILE A 18 -16.36 22.22 -33.01
N SER A 19 -16.66 23.53 -33.06
CA SER A 19 -16.08 24.51 -32.12
C SER A 19 -16.55 24.33 -30.67
N ALA A 20 -17.76 23.82 -30.48
CA ALA A 20 -18.33 23.50 -29.17
C ALA A 20 -17.81 22.16 -28.63
N GLU A 21 -17.64 21.17 -29.52
CA GLU A 21 -17.01 19.89 -29.19
C GLU A 21 -15.55 20.08 -28.76
N GLU A 22 -14.75 20.91 -29.43
CA GLU A 22 -13.35 21.19 -29.06
C GLU A 22 -13.17 21.74 -27.64
N LYS A 23 -14.20 22.37 -27.07
CA LYS A 23 -14.20 22.89 -25.69
C LYS A 23 -14.66 21.85 -24.66
N LEU A 24 -15.21 20.72 -25.09
CA LEU A 24 -15.55 19.58 -24.24
C LEU A 24 -14.37 18.61 -24.21
N SER A 25 -13.94 18.16 -23.03
CA SER A 25 -12.95 17.08 -22.97
C SER A 25 -13.46 15.79 -23.64
N ALA A 26 -12.54 15.01 -24.21
CA ALA A 26 -12.88 13.75 -24.88
C ALA A 26 -13.69 12.79 -23.99
N SER A 27 -13.39 12.75 -22.69
CA SER A 27 -14.13 11.99 -21.68
C SER A 27 -15.56 12.51 -21.47
N THR A 28 -15.77 13.83 -21.53
CA THR A 28 -17.07 14.50 -21.43
C THR A 28 -17.93 14.25 -22.67
N GLN A 29 -17.35 14.34 -23.87
CA GLN A 29 -18.04 14.02 -25.13
C GLN A 29 -18.54 12.57 -25.16
N HIS A 30 -17.68 11.61 -24.75
CA HIS A 30 -18.05 10.20 -24.66
C HIS A 30 -19.15 9.93 -23.63
N ALA A 31 -19.12 10.60 -22.48
CA ALA A 31 -20.14 10.45 -21.44
C ALA A 31 -21.51 11.00 -21.88
N LEU A 32 -21.55 12.17 -22.52
CA LEU A 32 -22.79 12.76 -23.06
C LEU A 32 -23.38 11.92 -24.19
N LYS A 33 -22.53 11.33 -25.04
CA LYS A 33 -22.95 10.42 -26.10
C LYS A 33 -23.59 9.15 -25.54
N ARG A 34 -23.01 8.57 -24.48
CA ARG A 34 -23.57 7.41 -23.78
C ARG A 34 -24.93 7.71 -23.14
N ILE A 35 -25.09 8.87 -22.49
CA ILE A 35 -26.36 9.31 -21.89
C ILE A 35 -27.45 9.50 -22.97
N ALA A 36 -27.08 10.08 -24.12
CA ALA A 36 -27.99 10.24 -25.26
C ALA A 36 -28.42 8.88 -25.86
N GLU A 37 -27.48 7.92 -25.96
CA GLU A 37 -27.76 6.55 -26.42
C GLU A 37 -28.67 5.79 -25.45
N GLU A 38 -28.47 5.93 -24.14
CA GLU A 38 -29.31 5.33 -23.08
C GLU A 38 -30.75 5.88 -23.10
N ASN A 39 -30.94 7.18 -23.34
CA ASN A 39 -32.26 7.82 -23.47
C ASN A 39 -33.01 7.35 -24.76
N ILE A 40 -32.29 7.03 -25.83
CA ILE A 40 -32.89 6.46 -27.06
C ILE A 40 -33.37 5.01 -26.84
N ILE A 41 -32.65 4.24 -26.02
CA ILE A 41 -32.98 2.85 -25.68
C ILE A 41 -34.23 2.78 -24.78
N THR A 42 -34.36 3.64 -23.77
CA THR A 42 -35.56 3.71 -22.90
C THR A 42 -36.83 4.12 -23.65
N THR A 43 -36.71 5.02 -24.63
CA THR A 43 -37.84 5.47 -25.46
C THR A 43 -38.33 4.39 -26.43
N ARG A 44 -37.45 3.50 -26.93
CA ARG A 44 -37.82 2.34 -27.77
C ARG A 44 -38.43 1.18 -26.98
N ALA A 45 -38.19 1.12 -25.67
CA ALA A 45 -38.70 0.09 -24.77
C ALA A 45 -40.10 0.40 -24.17
N GLY A 46 -40.78 1.46 -24.65
CA GLY A 46 -42.17 1.76 -24.28
C GLY A 46 -42.38 2.27 -22.85
N LYS A 47 -41.32 2.63 -22.11
CA LYS A 47 -41.45 3.38 -20.86
C LYS A 47 -41.54 4.87 -21.17
N THR A 48 -42.48 5.57 -20.54
CA THR A 48 -42.58 7.03 -20.61
C THR A 48 -41.23 7.63 -20.22
N ALA A 49 -40.66 8.45 -21.09
CA ALA A 49 -39.47 9.23 -20.77
C ALA A 49 -39.74 10.03 -19.48
N ASP A 50 -38.84 9.96 -18.52
CA ASP A 50 -38.88 10.87 -17.37
C ASP A 50 -38.96 12.30 -17.90
N THR A 51 -40.06 12.99 -17.61
CA THR A 51 -40.27 14.39 -18.00
C THR A 51 -39.51 15.37 -17.12
N GLU A 52 -38.70 14.86 -16.18
CA GLU A 52 -37.84 15.65 -15.32
C GLU A 52 -36.50 15.90 -16.01
N PRO A 53 -36.06 17.17 -16.16
CA PRO A 53 -34.80 17.49 -16.82
C PRO A 53 -33.62 16.82 -16.11
N GLN A 54 -32.78 16.09 -16.86
CA GLN A 54 -31.56 15.49 -16.29
C GLN A 54 -30.50 16.58 -16.10
N TYR A 55 -29.86 16.60 -14.92
CA TYR A 55 -28.84 17.59 -14.57
C TYR A 55 -27.47 16.93 -14.40
N ALA A 56 -26.41 17.64 -14.80
CA ALA A 56 -25.02 17.25 -14.61
C ALA A 56 -24.26 18.27 -13.75
N GLY A 57 -23.34 17.78 -12.92
CA GLY A 57 -22.30 18.60 -12.29
C GLY A 57 -21.11 18.76 -13.23
N LEU A 58 -20.64 19.98 -13.45
CA LEU A 58 -19.59 20.33 -14.42
C LEU A 58 -18.54 21.24 -13.79
N TYR A 59 -17.32 21.18 -14.29
CA TYR A 59 -16.30 22.22 -14.14
C TYR A 59 -16.15 22.96 -15.46
N ILE A 60 -16.23 24.29 -15.42
CA ILE A 60 -16.16 25.17 -16.58
C ILE A 60 -14.97 26.10 -16.40
N VAL A 61 -14.03 26.09 -17.34
CA VAL A 61 -13.01 27.11 -17.44
C VAL A 61 -13.61 28.30 -18.19
N ILE A 62 -13.70 29.46 -17.54
CA ILE A 62 -14.19 30.69 -18.15
C ILE A 62 -13.04 31.64 -18.51
N ARG A 63 -13.30 32.56 -19.43
CA ARG A 63 -12.35 33.61 -19.81
C ARG A 63 -12.03 34.51 -18.62
N GLN A 64 -10.76 34.83 -18.43
CA GLN A 64 -10.30 35.70 -17.34
C GLN A 64 -11.03 37.05 -17.36
N GLY A 65 -11.60 37.44 -16.22
CA GLY A 65 -12.40 38.66 -16.06
C GLY A 65 -13.87 38.54 -16.51
N ALA A 66 -14.32 37.38 -16.99
CA ALA A 66 -15.73 37.13 -17.25
C ALA A 66 -16.51 36.92 -15.93
N ASP A 67 -17.77 37.37 -15.90
CA ASP A 67 -18.65 37.16 -14.77
C ASP A 67 -19.16 35.70 -14.76
N PRO A 68 -18.83 34.89 -13.73
CA PRO A 68 -19.32 33.51 -13.59
C PRO A 68 -20.85 33.41 -13.58
N GLN A 69 -21.55 34.45 -13.10
CA GLN A 69 -23.02 34.48 -13.05
C GLN A 69 -23.64 34.53 -14.46
N ALA A 70 -22.89 34.92 -15.49
CA ALA A 70 -23.36 34.90 -16.87
C ALA A 70 -23.70 33.48 -17.38
N LEU A 71 -23.25 32.43 -16.68
CA LEU A 71 -23.54 31.03 -16.99
C LEU A 71 -24.99 30.65 -16.61
N GLU A 72 -25.64 31.38 -15.70
CA GLU A 72 -27.00 31.09 -15.22
C GLU A 72 -28.05 31.19 -16.33
N LYS A 73 -27.79 31.98 -17.39
CA LYS A 73 -28.67 32.08 -18.58
C LYS A 73 -28.85 30.75 -19.33
N TYR A 74 -27.96 29.78 -19.10
CA TYR A 74 -28.04 28.42 -19.63
C TYR A 74 -28.71 27.42 -18.67
N GLY A 75 -29.27 27.90 -17.57
CA GLY A 75 -29.82 27.07 -16.49
C GLY A 75 -28.76 26.47 -15.57
N ALA A 76 -27.52 27.01 -15.60
CA ALA A 76 -26.43 26.54 -14.76
C ALA A 76 -26.48 27.19 -13.37
N ALA A 77 -26.65 26.38 -12.32
CA ALA A 77 -26.48 26.82 -10.94
C ALA A 77 -24.98 26.88 -10.61
N VAL A 78 -24.45 28.09 -10.45
CA VAL A 78 -23.03 28.33 -10.14
C VAL A 78 -22.77 28.04 -8.66
N ASN A 79 -21.92 27.06 -8.37
CA ASN A 79 -21.69 26.57 -7.01
C ASN A 79 -20.35 27.02 -6.41
N MET A 80 -19.28 26.95 -7.19
CA MET A 80 -17.92 27.34 -6.77
C MET A 80 -17.30 28.17 -7.88
N VAL A 81 -16.62 29.25 -7.51
CA VAL A 81 -15.95 30.18 -8.40
C VAL A 81 -14.51 30.37 -7.93
N THR A 82 -13.56 30.20 -8.85
CA THR A 82 -12.18 30.67 -8.74
C THR A 82 -11.88 31.70 -9.84
N ASP A 83 -10.66 32.21 -9.92
CA ASP A 83 -10.25 33.24 -10.90
C ASP A 83 -10.55 32.88 -12.38
N SER A 84 -10.62 31.60 -12.72
CA SER A 84 -10.94 31.16 -14.10
C SER A 84 -11.71 29.85 -14.20
N ILE A 85 -12.09 29.21 -13.09
CA ILE A 85 -12.80 27.92 -13.08
C ILE A 85 -14.04 28.03 -12.22
N VAL A 86 -15.17 27.57 -12.76
CA VAL A 86 -16.48 27.59 -12.13
C VAL A 86 -17.03 26.18 -12.07
N SER A 87 -17.45 25.69 -10.90
CA SER A 87 -18.25 24.47 -10.86
C SER A 87 -19.72 24.83 -10.96
N VAL A 88 -20.46 24.15 -11.83
CA VAL A 88 -21.91 24.36 -12.00
C VAL A 88 -22.69 23.06 -11.94
N ARG A 89 -23.99 23.15 -11.66
CA ARG A 89 -24.95 22.08 -11.93
C ARG A 89 -25.97 22.58 -12.95
N MET A 90 -26.16 21.89 -14.07
CA MET A 90 -27.02 22.39 -15.16
C MET A 90 -27.74 21.28 -15.93
N PRO A 91 -28.83 21.60 -16.67
CA PRO A 91 -29.49 20.64 -17.55
C PRO A 91 -28.54 20.11 -18.62
N ILE A 92 -28.54 18.80 -18.84
CA ILE A 92 -27.63 18.12 -19.78
C ILE A 92 -27.79 18.65 -21.22
N ASP A 93 -29.02 18.93 -21.64
CA ASP A 93 -29.33 19.42 -23.00
C ASP A 93 -28.80 20.83 -23.28
N SER A 94 -28.48 21.59 -22.23
CA SER A 94 -27.94 22.95 -22.34
C SER A 94 -26.41 23.00 -22.46
N ILE A 95 -25.71 21.86 -22.32
CA ILE A 95 -24.24 21.80 -22.22
C ILE A 95 -23.54 22.23 -23.51
N TYR A 96 -24.03 21.80 -24.68
CA TYR A 96 -23.45 22.20 -25.97
C TYR A 96 -23.72 23.69 -26.29
N SER A 97 -24.89 24.19 -25.89
CA SER A 97 -25.23 25.62 -26.02
C SER A 97 -24.33 26.49 -25.15
N LEU A 98 -23.99 26.01 -23.95
CA LEU A 98 -23.01 26.64 -23.07
C LEU A 98 -21.59 26.56 -23.65
N ALA A 99 -21.17 25.41 -24.17
CA ALA A 99 -19.85 25.22 -24.78
C ALA A 99 -19.62 26.17 -25.98
N SER A 100 -20.69 26.53 -26.68
CA SER A 100 -20.65 27.46 -27.81
C SER A 100 -20.44 28.93 -27.39
N ASP A 101 -20.54 29.27 -26.10
CA ASP A 101 -20.33 30.64 -25.61
C ASP A 101 -18.82 30.99 -25.56
N ASP A 102 -18.47 32.21 -25.99
CA ASP A 102 -17.11 32.73 -26.01
C ASP A 102 -16.52 32.95 -24.61
N ILE A 103 -17.37 33.05 -23.57
CA ILE A 103 -16.89 33.07 -22.19
C ILE A 103 -16.34 31.72 -21.75
N VAL A 104 -16.74 30.63 -22.40
CA VAL A 104 -16.34 29.26 -22.05
C VAL A 104 -15.12 28.85 -22.85
N LYS A 105 -14.04 28.49 -22.13
CA LYS A 105 -12.81 27.95 -22.70
C LYS A 105 -12.76 26.42 -22.64
N ARG A 106 -13.37 25.80 -21.62
CA ARG A 106 -13.43 24.35 -21.47
C ARG A 106 -14.57 23.91 -20.55
N ILE A 107 -15.15 22.74 -20.80
CA ILE A 107 -16.15 22.09 -19.94
C ILE A 107 -15.74 20.63 -19.68
N ASP A 108 -15.68 20.24 -18.40
CA ASP A 108 -15.43 18.87 -17.94
C ASP A 108 -16.58 18.37 -17.04
N LEU A 109 -17.07 17.15 -17.27
CA LEU A 109 -18.10 16.49 -16.46
C LEU A 109 -17.55 16.00 -15.11
N GLY A 110 -18.31 16.18 -14.02
CA GLY A 110 -17.98 15.58 -12.72
C GLY A 110 -18.32 14.09 -12.68
N TYR A 111 -17.37 13.25 -12.26
CA TYR A 111 -17.56 11.79 -12.12
C TYR A 111 -17.68 11.38 -10.64
N SER A 112 -18.58 10.43 -10.35
CA SER A 112 -18.60 9.72 -9.07
C SER A 112 -17.55 8.60 -9.07
N PRO A 113 -16.59 8.55 -8.13
CA PRO A 113 -15.66 7.41 -8.06
C PRO A 113 -16.35 6.23 -7.33
N LYS A 114 -15.91 4.98 -7.56
CA LYS A 114 -16.52 3.75 -6.99
C LYS A 114 -15.62 3.08 -5.93
N PRO A 115 -16.17 2.31 -4.97
CA PRO A 115 -15.41 1.42 -4.07
C PRO A 115 -14.79 0.22 -4.82
N ARG A 116 -13.53 -0.14 -4.53
CA ARG A 116 -12.76 -1.22 -5.22
C ARG A 116 -11.67 -1.87 -4.33
N MET A 117 -11.95 -3.05 -3.76
CA MET A 117 -10.92 -3.99 -3.24
C MET A 117 -10.67 -5.14 -4.25
N ASP A 118 -11.70 -5.50 -5.03
CA ASP A 118 -11.76 -6.51 -6.11
C ASP A 118 -10.49 -6.68 -6.96
N PHE A 119 -9.87 -5.59 -7.42
CA PHE A 119 -8.71 -5.69 -8.33
C PHE A 119 -7.37 -5.70 -7.63
N ALA A 120 -7.29 -5.31 -6.36
CA ALA A 120 -6.03 -5.36 -5.66
C ALA A 120 -5.56 -6.82 -5.53
N ARG A 121 -6.48 -7.72 -5.16
CA ARG A 121 -6.27 -9.17 -5.16
C ARG A 121 -5.93 -9.72 -6.55
N GLU A 122 -6.65 -9.27 -7.58
CA GLU A 122 -6.41 -9.67 -8.97
C GLU A 122 -5.02 -9.26 -9.44
N SER A 123 -4.58 -8.04 -9.12
CA SER A 123 -3.30 -7.49 -9.56
C SER A 123 -2.08 -8.18 -8.95
N VAL A 124 -2.27 -8.93 -7.86
CA VAL A 124 -1.25 -9.80 -7.25
C VAL A 124 -1.52 -11.29 -7.48
N LEU A 125 -2.44 -11.60 -8.39
CA LEU A 125 -2.87 -12.96 -8.76
C LEU A 125 -3.45 -13.81 -7.61
N ALA A 126 -3.87 -13.20 -6.51
CA ALA A 126 -4.42 -13.91 -5.35
C ALA A 126 -5.72 -14.66 -5.65
N ASN A 127 -6.52 -14.17 -6.59
CA ASN A 127 -7.78 -14.83 -6.98
C ASN A 127 -7.55 -16.23 -7.59
N LYS A 128 -6.36 -16.50 -8.16
CA LYS A 128 -6.01 -17.84 -8.67
C LYS A 128 -5.86 -18.85 -7.53
N ILE A 129 -5.50 -18.43 -6.33
CA ILE A 129 -5.25 -19.35 -5.21
C ILE A 129 -6.55 -19.97 -4.68
N ILE A 130 -7.66 -19.23 -4.71
CA ILE A 130 -8.95 -19.67 -4.14
C ILE A 130 -9.82 -20.44 -5.16
N GLY A 131 -9.50 -20.35 -6.46
CA GLY A 131 -10.36 -20.85 -7.54
C GLY A 131 -9.77 -21.87 -8.51
N GLU A 132 -8.51 -22.29 -8.36
CA GLU A 132 -7.86 -23.23 -9.30
C GLU A 132 -8.02 -24.70 -8.84
N GLU A 133 -8.49 -25.56 -9.74
CA GLU A 133 -8.65 -27.02 -9.53
C GLU A 133 -7.30 -27.76 -9.45
N ASP A 134 -6.19 -27.11 -9.83
CA ASP A 134 -4.83 -27.67 -9.87
C ASP A 134 -4.10 -27.66 -8.52
N LEU A 135 -4.67 -27.01 -7.49
CA LEU A 135 -4.09 -27.05 -6.14
C LEU A 135 -4.56 -28.30 -5.37
N PRO A 136 -3.68 -28.94 -4.58
CA PRO A 136 -4.04 -30.15 -3.85
C PRO A 136 -5.09 -29.92 -2.75
N TYR A 137 -5.18 -28.69 -2.24
CA TYR A 137 -6.12 -28.19 -1.22
C TYR A 137 -6.22 -26.65 -1.33
N PRO A 138 -7.32 -26.03 -0.86
CA PRO A 138 -7.44 -24.56 -0.87
C PRO A 138 -6.43 -23.93 0.10
N PHE A 139 -5.76 -22.86 -0.33
CA PHE A 139 -4.87 -22.07 0.53
C PHE A 139 -5.49 -20.70 0.81
N ASN A 140 -5.91 -20.50 2.06
CA ASN A 140 -6.66 -19.34 2.55
C ASN A 140 -6.13 -18.84 3.90
N GLY A 141 -4.96 -19.34 4.33
CA GLY A 141 -4.31 -18.99 5.58
C GLY A 141 -4.83 -19.77 6.80
N ASP A 142 -5.64 -20.81 6.61
CA ASP A 142 -6.03 -21.71 7.70
C ASP A 142 -4.78 -22.30 8.40
N GLY A 143 -4.88 -22.45 9.73
CA GLY A 143 -3.77 -22.92 10.56
C GLY A 143 -2.67 -21.89 10.82
N VAL A 144 -2.82 -20.64 10.39
CA VAL A 144 -1.80 -19.58 10.54
C VAL A 144 -2.34 -18.42 11.39
N VAL A 145 -1.48 -17.81 12.21
CA VAL A 145 -1.80 -16.61 12.99
C VAL A 145 -1.33 -15.36 12.24
N ILE A 146 -2.24 -14.40 12.02
CA ILE A 146 -1.92 -13.04 11.59
C ILE A 146 -1.94 -12.11 12.81
N GLY A 147 -0.79 -11.49 13.08
CA GLY A 147 -0.63 -10.45 14.07
C GLY A 147 -0.85 -9.05 13.50
N ILE A 148 -1.69 -8.23 14.13
CA ILE A 148 -1.86 -6.82 13.77
C ILE A 148 -1.43 -5.96 14.96
N VAL A 149 -0.37 -5.15 14.80
CA VAL A 149 0.04 -4.14 15.79
C VAL A 149 -0.30 -2.77 15.23
N ASP A 150 -1.40 -2.19 15.69
CA ASP A 150 -2.00 -0.97 15.12
C ASP A 150 -2.96 -0.32 16.13
N ARG A 151 -3.83 0.62 15.74
CA ARG A 151 -4.87 1.24 16.58
C ARG A 151 -6.16 1.50 15.79
N GLY A 152 -7.31 1.45 16.46
CA GLY A 152 -8.61 1.76 15.82
C GLY A 152 -9.24 0.56 15.12
N MET A 153 -9.27 -0.59 15.80
CA MET A 153 -9.93 -1.81 15.35
C MET A 153 -11.35 -1.87 15.91
N GLN A 154 -12.34 -2.02 15.03
CA GLN A 154 -13.67 -2.49 15.39
C GLN A 154 -13.61 -4.03 15.48
N LEU A 155 -13.50 -4.53 16.71
CA LEU A 155 -13.28 -5.95 17.04
C LEU A 155 -14.49 -6.82 16.69
N ASP A 156 -15.68 -6.24 16.64
CA ASP A 156 -16.93 -6.92 16.31
C ASP A 156 -17.38 -6.69 14.85
N HIS A 157 -16.48 -6.21 13.98
CA HIS A 157 -16.80 -6.03 12.57
C HIS A 157 -16.96 -7.39 11.86
N ILE A 158 -18.02 -7.53 11.05
CA ILE A 158 -18.40 -8.80 10.41
C ILE A 158 -17.30 -9.46 9.55
N GLY A 159 -16.40 -8.65 9.00
CA GLY A 159 -15.23 -9.11 8.26
C GLY A 159 -14.25 -9.95 9.09
N PHE A 160 -14.42 -10.03 10.42
CA PHE A 160 -13.57 -10.83 11.31
C PHE A 160 -14.25 -12.10 11.83
N PHE A 161 -15.44 -12.43 11.35
CA PHE A 161 -16.15 -13.66 11.69
C PHE A 161 -16.01 -14.69 10.57
N ASN A 162 -15.75 -15.96 10.87
CA ASN A 162 -15.70 -17.03 9.87
C ASN A 162 -17.11 -17.32 9.29
N SER A 163 -17.21 -18.28 8.37
CA SER A 163 -18.49 -18.69 7.75
C SER A 163 -19.50 -19.28 8.74
N GLU A 164 -19.03 -19.78 9.89
CA GLU A 164 -19.81 -20.33 11.00
C GLU A 164 -20.23 -19.27 12.04
N ASN A 165 -19.92 -17.99 11.78
CA ASN A 165 -20.16 -16.84 12.66
C ASN A 165 -19.39 -16.89 13.99
N GLU A 166 -18.26 -17.56 14.03
CA GLU A 166 -17.30 -17.49 15.15
C GLU A 166 -16.27 -16.39 14.88
N LEU A 167 -15.89 -15.66 15.93
CA LEU A 167 -14.87 -14.62 15.82
C LEU A 167 -13.48 -15.23 15.54
N ARG A 168 -12.78 -14.71 14.53
CA ARG A 168 -11.39 -15.08 14.21
C ARG A 168 -10.36 -14.26 14.97
N ILE A 169 -10.73 -13.14 15.60
CA ILE A 169 -9.88 -12.45 16.58
C ILE A 169 -9.83 -13.30 17.85
N LYS A 170 -8.71 -13.99 18.08
CA LYS A 170 -8.56 -14.92 19.19
C LYS A 170 -8.00 -14.27 20.46
N ARG A 171 -7.29 -13.15 20.31
CA ARG A 171 -6.66 -12.41 21.41
C ARG A 171 -6.55 -10.93 21.08
N VAL A 172 -6.76 -10.08 22.09
CA VAL A 172 -6.53 -8.64 21.99
C VAL A 172 -5.72 -8.15 23.18
N TRP A 173 -4.66 -7.37 22.96
CA TRP A 173 -3.97 -6.64 24.01
C TRP A 173 -4.11 -5.12 23.81
N LEU A 174 -4.75 -4.45 24.77
CA LEU A 174 -4.97 -3.01 24.79
C LEU A 174 -3.94 -2.35 25.69
N GLN A 175 -2.78 -1.99 25.14
CA GLN A 175 -1.63 -1.52 25.92
C GLN A 175 -1.88 -0.19 26.65
N SER A 176 -2.71 0.69 26.08
CA SER A 176 -3.06 1.98 26.70
C SER A 176 -4.15 1.87 27.78
N GLN A 177 -4.81 0.71 27.93
CA GLN A 177 -5.94 0.55 28.85
C GLN A 177 -5.50 -0.15 30.13
N SER A 178 -5.81 0.42 31.29
CA SER A 178 -5.57 -0.24 32.57
C SER A 178 -6.47 -1.47 32.71
N GLY A 179 -5.90 -2.60 33.11
CA GLY A 179 -6.65 -3.82 33.37
C GLY A 179 -5.74 -4.98 33.75
N THR A 180 -6.08 -6.19 33.31
CA THR A 180 -5.23 -7.37 33.54
C THR A 180 -4.28 -7.51 32.36
N PRO A 181 -2.96 -7.30 32.53
CA PRO A 181 -2.01 -7.46 31.43
C PRO A 181 -1.86 -8.94 31.05
N PRO A 182 -1.41 -9.24 29.81
CA PRO A 182 -1.07 -10.60 29.44
C PRO A 182 0.04 -11.18 30.32
N GLU A 183 0.10 -12.51 30.39
CA GLU A 183 1.14 -13.21 31.15
C GLU A 183 2.55 -12.76 30.71
N ASN A 184 3.43 -12.47 31.67
CA ASN A 184 4.78 -11.92 31.49
C ASN A 184 4.89 -10.42 31.13
N PHE A 185 3.77 -9.70 31.01
CA PHE A 185 3.76 -8.25 30.82
C PHE A 185 3.19 -7.53 32.06
N SER A 186 3.61 -6.28 32.29
CA SER A 186 3.25 -5.52 33.50
C SER A 186 2.20 -4.44 33.29
N TYR A 187 1.68 -4.28 32.07
CA TYR A 187 0.81 -3.16 31.69
C TYR A 187 -0.20 -3.52 30.59
N GLY A 188 -1.21 -2.68 30.45
CA GLY A 188 -2.30 -2.88 29.51
C GLY A 188 -3.40 -3.81 30.03
N ASN A 189 -4.32 -4.16 29.13
CA ASN A 189 -5.44 -5.05 29.41
C ASN A 189 -5.60 -6.08 28.29
N GLU A 190 -5.62 -7.36 28.62
CA GLU A 190 -5.85 -8.46 27.69
C GLU A 190 -7.34 -8.83 27.63
N LEU A 191 -7.85 -9.04 26.42
CA LEU A 191 -9.14 -9.68 26.16
C LEU A 191 -8.84 -11.08 25.60
N GLY A 192 -9.07 -12.10 26.44
CA GLY A 192 -8.66 -13.48 26.19
C GLY A 192 -9.75 -14.39 25.61
N ASP A 193 -11.01 -13.92 25.57
CA ASP A 193 -12.15 -14.70 25.12
C ASP A 193 -13.06 -13.90 24.18
N GLU A 194 -13.75 -14.62 23.29
CA GLU A 194 -14.61 -14.03 22.25
C GLU A 194 -15.70 -13.11 22.81
N ALA A 195 -16.34 -13.48 23.93
CA ALA A 195 -17.39 -12.66 24.51
C ALA A 195 -16.85 -11.30 24.99
N SER A 196 -15.68 -11.30 25.65
CA SER A 196 -15.01 -10.07 26.08
C SER A 196 -14.57 -9.18 24.90
N ILE A 197 -14.11 -9.78 23.81
CA ILE A 197 -13.65 -9.08 22.61
C ILE A 197 -14.85 -8.43 21.89
N ILE A 198 -15.93 -9.18 21.68
CA ILE A 198 -17.16 -8.65 21.06
C ILE A 198 -17.77 -7.54 21.93
N ALA A 199 -17.84 -7.75 23.24
CA ALA A 199 -18.41 -6.77 24.17
C ALA A 199 -17.62 -5.45 24.22
N HIS A 200 -16.31 -5.48 23.90
CA HIS A 200 -15.47 -4.28 23.86
C HIS A 200 -15.81 -3.38 22.67
N GLY A 201 -16.16 -3.96 21.52
CA GLY A 201 -16.55 -3.22 20.32
C GLY A 201 -15.34 -2.58 19.61
N THR A 202 -15.10 -1.29 19.80
CA THR A 202 -14.01 -0.55 19.14
C THR A 202 -13.01 -0.04 20.17
N ASP A 203 -11.71 -0.29 19.95
CA ASP A 203 -10.67 0.12 20.90
C ASP A 203 -10.42 1.64 20.96
N VAL A 204 -10.33 2.29 19.81
CA VAL A 204 -10.11 3.73 19.64
C VAL A 204 -11.17 4.27 18.67
N THR A 205 -12.23 4.84 19.22
CA THR A 205 -13.42 5.26 18.46
C THR A 205 -13.18 6.41 17.47
N SER A 206 -12.07 7.13 17.60
CA SER A 206 -11.65 8.17 16.65
C SER A 206 -10.84 7.64 15.47
N GLU A 207 -10.51 6.34 15.45
CA GLU A 207 -9.65 5.72 14.44
C GLU A 207 -10.27 4.47 13.80
N THR A 208 -9.79 4.15 12.60
CA THR A 208 -10.23 2.98 11.83
C THR A 208 -9.07 2.22 11.18
N HIS A 209 -7.84 2.68 11.36
CA HIS A 209 -6.68 2.22 10.60
C HIS A 209 -6.47 0.71 10.77
N ALA A 210 -6.44 0.21 12.00
CA ALA A 210 -6.33 -1.23 12.28
C ALA A 210 -7.49 -2.06 11.70
N THR A 211 -8.72 -1.53 11.68
CA THR A 211 -9.88 -2.21 11.06
C THR A 211 -9.62 -2.46 9.58
N ALA A 212 -9.12 -1.44 8.86
CA ALA A 212 -8.81 -1.54 7.45
C ALA A 212 -7.61 -2.47 7.20
N VAL A 213 -6.53 -2.32 7.97
CA VAL A 213 -5.30 -3.13 7.86
C VAL A 213 -5.60 -4.62 8.10
N GLY A 214 -6.28 -4.95 9.20
CA GLY A 214 -6.68 -6.33 9.52
C GLY A 214 -7.63 -6.90 8.47
N GLY A 215 -8.52 -6.07 7.94
CA GLY A 215 -9.44 -6.46 6.87
C GLY A 215 -8.76 -6.76 5.54
N ILE A 216 -7.70 -6.03 5.16
CA ILE A 216 -6.90 -6.32 3.95
C ILE A 216 -6.11 -7.62 4.12
N ALA A 217 -5.50 -7.82 5.29
CA ALA A 217 -4.70 -9.02 5.54
C ALA A 217 -5.56 -10.28 5.61
N ALA A 218 -6.68 -10.20 6.33
CA ALA A 218 -7.39 -11.39 6.78
C ALA A 218 -8.91 -11.31 6.69
N GLY A 219 -9.54 -10.25 6.17
CA GLY A 219 -11.01 -10.11 6.15
C GLY A 219 -11.74 -11.27 5.49
N SER A 220 -12.79 -11.79 6.11
CA SER A 220 -13.58 -12.94 5.62
C SER A 220 -14.31 -12.59 4.33
N ASP A 221 -14.48 -13.60 3.47
CA ASP A 221 -15.48 -13.52 2.41
C ASP A 221 -16.89 -13.65 3.02
N LYS A 222 -17.66 -12.56 2.92
CA LYS A 222 -19.06 -12.48 3.39
C LYS A 222 -20.04 -12.35 2.22
N GLY A 223 -19.65 -12.87 1.04
CA GLY A 223 -20.44 -12.73 -0.19
C GLY A 223 -20.37 -11.32 -0.79
N ILE A 224 -19.28 -10.60 -0.50
CA ILE A 224 -18.96 -9.31 -1.10
C ILE A 224 -17.53 -9.33 -1.60
N ASP A 225 -17.24 -8.58 -2.66
CA ASP A 225 -15.91 -8.55 -3.31
C ASP A 225 -14.81 -7.87 -2.46
N TYR A 226 -15.07 -7.58 -1.18
CA TYR A 226 -14.20 -6.82 -0.27
C TYR A 226 -13.67 -7.66 0.89
N TYR A 227 -12.98 -8.75 0.56
CA TYR A 227 -12.38 -9.68 1.51
C TYR A 227 -10.85 -9.73 1.41
N GLY A 228 -10.20 -9.94 2.55
CA GLY A 228 -8.75 -9.92 2.69
C GLY A 228 -8.08 -11.19 2.19
N MET A 229 -6.76 -11.14 2.08
CA MET A 229 -5.96 -12.18 1.43
C MET A 229 -6.13 -13.56 2.10
N ALA A 230 -5.93 -13.66 3.41
CA ALA A 230 -5.98 -14.89 4.19
C ALA A 230 -7.28 -14.99 5.01
N THR A 231 -8.36 -15.41 4.34
CA THR A 231 -9.73 -15.35 4.88
C THR A 231 -9.99 -16.28 6.07
N GLU A 232 -9.14 -17.29 6.31
CA GLU A 232 -9.32 -18.28 7.38
C GLU A 232 -8.23 -18.24 8.45
N SER A 233 -7.30 -17.26 8.40
CA SER A 233 -6.31 -17.11 9.47
C SER A 233 -6.94 -16.65 10.80
N ASP A 234 -6.35 -17.13 11.89
CA ASP A 234 -6.60 -16.57 13.23
C ASP A 234 -5.96 -15.18 13.31
N ILE A 235 -6.62 -14.26 14.02
CA ILE A 235 -6.15 -12.88 14.19
C ILE A 235 -5.77 -12.66 15.65
N VAL A 236 -4.59 -12.13 15.90
CA VAL A 236 -4.18 -11.57 17.19
C VAL A 236 -3.93 -10.08 17.00
N TYR A 237 -4.61 -9.27 17.80
CA TYR A 237 -4.54 -7.81 17.69
C TYR A 237 -3.89 -7.19 18.92
N VAL A 238 -3.01 -6.21 18.71
CA VAL A 238 -2.46 -5.39 19.78
C VAL A 238 -2.68 -3.92 19.46
N SER A 239 -3.43 -3.24 20.32
CA SER A 239 -3.58 -1.79 20.30
C SER A 239 -2.42 -1.16 21.06
N TYR A 240 -1.42 -0.64 20.34
CA TYR A 240 -0.17 -0.19 20.96
C TYR A 240 -0.33 1.07 21.83
N SER A 241 0.58 1.24 22.80
CA SER A 241 0.54 2.39 23.71
C SER A 241 1.01 3.68 23.04
N THR A 242 0.30 4.78 23.29
CA THR A 242 0.74 6.14 22.92
C THR A 242 1.15 6.99 24.12
N SER A 243 1.38 6.35 25.27
CA SER A 243 1.86 7.06 26.45
C SER A 243 3.28 7.59 26.19
N LEU A 244 3.53 8.82 26.66
CA LEU A 244 4.86 9.43 26.59
C LEU A 244 5.88 8.53 27.31
N GLY A 245 6.90 8.07 26.58
CA GLY A 245 7.97 7.21 27.10
C GLY A 245 7.90 5.75 26.65
N ASP A 246 6.75 5.26 26.18
CA ASP A 246 6.59 3.86 25.75
C ASP A 246 7.22 3.61 24.37
N GLY A 247 7.08 4.58 23.46
CA GLY A 247 7.79 4.60 22.16
C GLY A 247 7.72 3.28 21.39
N TYR A 248 8.85 2.85 20.82
CA TYR A 248 8.93 1.60 20.06
C TYR A 248 9.05 0.34 20.93
N ALA A 249 9.28 0.50 22.25
CA ALA A 249 9.38 -0.63 23.17
C ALA A 249 8.05 -1.37 23.27
N CYS A 250 6.93 -0.64 23.36
CA CYS A 250 5.61 -1.25 23.43
C CYS A 250 5.23 -2.02 22.15
N ILE A 251 5.75 -1.59 20.98
CA ILE A 251 5.60 -2.31 19.71
C ILE A 251 6.42 -3.61 19.74
N SER A 252 7.63 -3.59 20.28
CA SER A 252 8.47 -4.79 20.44
C SER A 252 7.78 -5.81 21.35
N ASP A 253 7.21 -5.35 22.46
CA ASP A 253 6.42 -6.18 23.37
C ASP A 253 5.18 -6.78 22.67
N ALA A 254 4.52 -6.01 21.80
CA ALA A 254 3.38 -6.48 21.02
C ALA A 254 3.75 -7.62 20.07
N ILE A 255 4.89 -7.50 19.36
CA ILE A 255 5.39 -8.56 18.47
C ILE A 255 5.69 -9.83 19.26
N LYS A 256 6.37 -9.69 20.41
CA LYS A 256 6.68 -10.80 21.30
C LYS A 256 5.42 -11.51 21.79
N TYR A 257 4.42 -10.74 22.25
CA TYR A 257 3.13 -11.28 22.69
C TYR A 257 2.42 -12.08 21.59
N ILE A 258 2.42 -11.59 20.35
CA ILE A 258 1.80 -12.31 19.22
C ILE A 258 2.54 -13.62 18.91
N TYR A 259 3.88 -13.59 18.88
CA TYR A 259 4.67 -14.81 18.62
C TYR A 259 4.53 -15.83 19.75
N ASP A 260 4.48 -15.38 21.01
CA ASP A 260 4.24 -16.25 22.17
C ASP A 260 2.87 -16.91 22.09
N TYR A 261 1.84 -16.16 21.67
CA TYR A 261 0.53 -16.74 21.41
C TYR A 261 0.59 -17.79 20.30
N ALA A 262 1.27 -17.49 19.19
CA ALA A 262 1.42 -18.43 18.08
C ALA A 262 2.17 -19.70 18.48
N ASP A 263 3.19 -19.60 19.33
CA ASP A 263 3.89 -20.73 19.94
C ASP A 263 2.94 -21.55 20.82
N MET A 264 2.16 -20.88 21.68
CA MET A 264 1.19 -21.52 22.58
C MET A 264 0.13 -22.34 21.81
N VAL A 265 -0.33 -21.85 20.66
CA VAL A 265 -1.30 -22.57 19.81
C VAL A 265 -0.65 -23.44 18.72
N ASN A 266 0.68 -23.53 18.70
CA ASN A 266 1.47 -24.31 17.76
C ASN A 266 1.16 -23.98 16.28
N LYS A 267 1.11 -22.69 15.95
CA LYS A 267 0.84 -22.20 14.59
C LYS A 267 2.00 -21.34 14.06
N PRO A 268 2.29 -21.36 12.74
CA PRO A 268 3.11 -20.32 12.11
C PRO A 268 2.45 -18.93 12.25
N CYS A 269 3.26 -17.89 12.15
CA CYS A 269 2.79 -16.52 12.36
C CYS A 269 3.46 -15.50 11.45
N VAL A 270 2.66 -14.57 10.95
CA VAL A 270 3.12 -13.33 10.32
C VAL A 270 2.53 -12.13 11.05
N VAL A 271 3.39 -11.19 11.46
CA VAL A 271 2.99 -9.95 12.12
C VAL A 271 3.09 -8.80 11.14
N ASN A 272 2.10 -7.92 11.13
CA ASN A 272 2.03 -6.74 10.29
C ASN A 272 2.27 -5.46 11.10
N LEU A 273 3.28 -4.69 10.68
CA LEU A 273 3.57 -3.33 11.14
C LEU A 273 3.23 -2.32 10.03
N SER A 274 1.98 -1.86 10.01
CA SER A 274 1.54 -0.77 9.13
C SER A 274 1.86 0.60 9.76
N LEU A 275 3.06 0.71 10.32
CA LEU A 275 3.58 1.84 11.07
C LEU A 275 4.85 2.34 10.37
N GLY A 276 5.25 3.57 10.68
CA GLY A 276 6.42 4.19 10.07
C GLY A 276 6.79 5.44 10.85
N ASP A 277 8.09 5.67 10.99
CA ASP A 277 8.63 6.91 11.54
C ASP A 277 10.00 7.16 10.92
N THR A 278 10.42 8.43 10.94
CA THR A 278 11.64 8.91 10.28
C THR A 278 12.88 8.97 11.17
N PRO A 279 12.82 9.15 12.50
CA PRO A 279 14.05 9.22 13.30
C PRO A 279 14.75 7.87 13.44
N GLY A 280 16.05 7.84 13.14
CA GLY A 280 16.94 6.70 13.37
C GLY A 280 18.09 6.64 12.36
N PRO A 281 18.97 5.63 12.46
CA PRO A 281 20.17 5.53 11.62
C PRO A 281 19.92 5.11 10.16
N HIS A 282 18.73 4.61 9.84
CA HIS A 282 18.29 4.09 8.53
C HIS A 282 19.18 3.00 7.95
N ASP A 283 19.89 2.26 8.80
CA ASP A 283 20.82 1.19 8.40
C ASP A 283 20.51 -0.17 9.04
N GLY A 284 19.41 -0.28 9.77
CA GLY A 284 19.01 -1.50 10.47
C GLY A 284 19.78 -1.78 11.76
N ASN A 285 20.53 -0.81 12.30
CA ASN A 285 21.28 -0.97 13.56
C ASN A 285 20.58 -0.37 14.78
N SER A 286 19.40 0.24 14.62
CA SER A 286 18.61 0.71 15.76
C SER A 286 18.26 -0.47 16.68
N LEU A 287 18.05 -0.19 17.97
CA LEU A 287 17.71 -1.24 18.93
C LEU A 287 16.37 -1.89 18.59
N PHE A 288 15.42 -1.12 18.04
CA PHE A 288 14.14 -1.64 17.59
C PHE A 288 14.32 -2.64 16.45
N ASP A 289 15.09 -2.29 15.41
CA ASP A 289 15.36 -3.19 14.29
C ASP A 289 16.06 -4.47 14.75
N LYS A 290 17.09 -4.34 15.59
CA LYS A 290 17.83 -5.51 16.11
C LYS A 290 16.94 -6.45 16.90
N VAL A 291 16.04 -5.91 17.73
CA VAL A 291 15.09 -6.72 18.50
C VAL A 291 14.10 -7.40 17.55
N CYS A 292 13.51 -6.68 16.61
CA CYS A 292 12.59 -7.24 15.60
C CYS A 292 13.26 -8.33 14.74
N ASP A 293 14.50 -8.11 14.31
CA ASP A 293 15.27 -9.07 13.53
C ASP A 293 15.57 -10.35 14.33
N SER A 294 15.87 -10.21 15.63
CA SER A 294 16.16 -11.35 16.51
C SER A 294 14.96 -12.24 16.84
N MET A 295 13.74 -11.72 16.71
CA MET A 295 12.50 -12.45 17.00
C MET A 295 11.98 -13.24 15.78
N GLN A 296 12.51 -12.96 14.59
CA GLN A 296 12.10 -13.64 13.36
C GLN A 296 12.91 -14.92 13.11
N GLY A 297 12.33 -15.83 12.34
CA GLY A 297 12.93 -17.13 12.03
C GLY A 297 11.95 -18.04 11.30
N ALA A 298 12.20 -19.35 11.37
CA ALA A 298 11.31 -20.34 10.78
C ALA A 298 9.88 -20.20 11.32
N GLY A 299 8.92 -19.94 10.43
CA GLY A 299 7.52 -19.77 10.79
C GLY A 299 7.17 -18.49 11.57
N ARG A 300 8.11 -17.55 11.71
CA ARG A 300 7.94 -16.29 12.44
C ARG A 300 8.39 -15.15 11.54
N LEU A 301 7.43 -14.51 10.87
CA LEU A 301 7.67 -13.47 9.87
C LEU A 301 7.14 -12.11 10.36
N LEU A 302 7.80 -11.03 9.96
CA LEU A 302 7.40 -9.65 10.23
C LEU A 302 7.37 -8.86 8.92
N VAL A 303 6.23 -8.24 8.63
CA VAL A 303 6.03 -7.40 7.45
C VAL A 303 5.87 -5.96 7.89
N GLY A 304 6.62 -5.06 7.27
CA GLY A 304 6.57 -3.64 7.59
C GLY A 304 6.31 -2.77 6.36
N ALA A 305 5.58 -1.69 6.56
CA ALA A 305 5.34 -0.68 5.54
C ALA A 305 6.64 0.12 5.29
N ALA A 306 6.98 0.39 4.02
CA ALA A 306 8.22 1.14 3.71
C ALA A 306 8.18 2.61 4.16
N GLY A 307 6.99 3.20 4.29
CA GLY A 307 6.78 4.60 4.66
C GLY A 307 6.14 5.42 3.54
N ASN A 308 5.59 6.58 3.87
CA ASN A 308 4.87 7.45 2.91
C ASN A 308 5.62 8.75 2.55
N ASP A 309 6.95 8.73 2.63
CA ASP A 309 7.84 9.89 2.49
C ASP A 309 8.47 10.02 1.10
N GLY A 310 8.07 9.19 0.12
CA GLY A 310 8.65 9.14 -1.22
C GLY A 310 8.50 10.42 -2.06
N ASN A 311 7.72 11.40 -1.62
CA ASN A 311 7.60 12.73 -2.24
C ASN A 311 7.96 13.89 -1.29
N SER A 312 8.45 13.61 -0.09
CA SER A 312 8.93 14.65 0.81
C SER A 312 10.40 14.94 0.60
N THR A 313 10.75 16.22 0.74
CA THR A 313 12.13 16.69 0.77
C THR A 313 12.71 16.60 2.20
N SER A 314 12.44 15.48 2.87
CA SER A 314 12.79 15.24 4.28
C SER A 314 14.20 14.70 4.46
N HIS A 315 14.80 14.14 3.42
CA HIS A 315 16.19 13.70 3.42
C HIS A 315 17.09 14.72 2.73
N ILE A 316 18.37 14.76 3.09
CA ILE A 316 19.42 15.46 2.37
C ILE A 316 20.75 14.74 2.58
N SER A 317 21.60 14.70 1.56
CA SER A 317 22.94 14.12 1.71
C SER A 317 24.01 14.92 1.01
N THR A 318 25.26 14.69 1.41
CA THR A 318 26.44 15.18 0.72
C THR A 318 27.57 14.18 0.87
N THR A 319 28.42 14.06 -0.15
CA THR A 319 29.74 13.42 -0.01
C THR A 319 30.78 14.52 0.04
N ILE A 320 31.52 14.58 1.14
CA ILE A 320 32.62 15.53 1.34
C ILE A 320 33.87 14.90 0.75
N THR A 321 34.50 15.59 -0.19
CA THR A 321 35.75 15.16 -0.86
C THR A 321 36.91 16.11 -0.57
N SER A 322 36.62 17.26 0.03
CA SER A 322 37.56 18.30 0.42
C SER A 322 37.06 19.02 1.67
N PRO A 323 37.96 19.50 2.57
CA PRO A 323 37.57 20.32 3.73
C PRO A 323 36.85 21.65 3.40
N GLN A 324 36.82 22.04 2.11
CA GLN A 324 36.08 23.20 1.63
C GLN A 324 34.63 22.87 1.24
N ASP A 325 34.29 21.59 1.09
CA ASP A 325 32.95 21.16 0.78
C ASP A 325 32.05 21.43 1.98
N THR A 326 30.91 22.06 1.74
CA THR A 326 29.95 22.38 2.79
C THR A 326 28.55 22.26 2.23
N LEU A 327 27.78 21.31 2.76
CA LEU A 327 26.35 21.26 2.54
C LEU A 327 25.68 22.38 3.33
N LYS A 328 24.76 23.09 2.71
CA LYS A 328 24.01 24.18 3.35
C LYS A 328 22.54 24.02 3.02
N THR A 329 21.67 23.99 4.03
CA THR A 329 20.21 23.89 3.82
C THR A 329 19.43 24.65 4.87
N PHE A 330 18.14 24.88 4.63
CA PHE A 330 17.23 25.53 5.58
C PHE A 330 16.14 24.57 6.05
N PHE A 331 15.67 24.78 7.27
CA PHE A 331 14.44 24.14 7.74
C PHE A 331 13.23 24.75 7.04
N SER A 332 12.41 23.88 6.48
CA SER A 332 11.10 24.16 5.91
C SER A 332 10.03 23.71 6.89
N PHE A 333 9.51 24.63 7.70
CA PHE A 333 8.44 24.31 8.64
C PHE A 333 7.11 24.16 7.90
N ILE A 334 6.54 22.96 7.93
CA ILE A 334 5.33 22.60 7.18
C ILE A 334 4.08 22.58 8.06
N SER A 335 4.24 22.55 9.39
CA SER A 335 3.14 22.64 10.35
C SER A 335 3.54 23.47 11.57
N LYS A 336 2.54 24.01 12.28
CA LYS A 336 2.74 24.75 13.53
C LYS A 336 2.67 23.81 14.72
N TYR A 337 3.47 24.11 15.74
CA TYR A 337 3.38 23.50 17.07
C TYR A 337 2.91 24.55 18.07
N GLY A 338 1.62 24.48 18.43
CA GLY A 338 0.96 25.58 19.14
C GLY A 338 1.04 26.88 18.32
N ASN A 339 1.62 27.92 18.91
CA ASN A 339 1.83 29.22 18.24
C ASN A 339 3.19 29.32 17.51
N GLY A 340 4.06 28.32 17.65
CA GLY A 340 5.42 28.32 17.11
C GLY A 340 5.67 27.25 16.05
N TYR A 341 6.93 26.92 15.87
CA TYR A 341 7.44 25.88 14.98
C TYR A 341 8.35 24.92 15.73
N LYS A 342 8.37 23.67 15.29
CA LYS A 342 9.24 22.62 15.81
C LYS A 342 9.96 21.94 14.64
N SER A 343 11.12 21.37 14.90
CA SER A 343 11.80 20.43 14.02
C SER A 343 12.64 19.50 14.87
N THR A 344 12.60 18.22 14.56
CA THR A 344 13.63 17.26 14.96
C THR A 344 14.35 16.81 13.70
N SER A 345 15.67 16.70 13.75
CA SER A 345 16.45 16.21 12.63
C SER A 345 17.70 15.48 13.10
N ASP A 346 18.02 14.41 12.39
CA ASP A 346 19.18 13.57 12.66
C ASP A 346 20.18 13.69 11.51
N PHE A 347 21.45 13.87 11.83
CA PHE A 347 22.55 13.87 10.87
C PHE A 347 23.54 12.77 11.20
N TYR A 348 23.76 11.85 10.26
CA TYR A 348 24.69 10.73 10.41
C TYR A 348 25.84 10.85 9.41
N GLY A 349 27.06 10.72 9.91
CA GLY A 349 28.25 10.61 9.06
C GLY A 349 28.56 9.16 8.70
N GLU A 350 29.53 8.99 7.82
CA GLU A 350 30.13 7.71 7.50
C GLU A 350 30.95 7.18 8.69
N GLN A 351 30.96 5.86 8.86
CA GLN A 351 31.68 5.22 9.97
C GLN A 351 33.17 5.60 9.93
N GLY A 352 33.69 6.13 11.04
CA GLY A 352 35.08 6.58 11.15
C GLY A 352 35.40 7.90 10.45
N GLN A 353 34.42 8.60 9.87
CA GLN A 353 34.58 9.93 9.27
C GLN A 353 33.77 10.97 10.05
N ASN A 354 34.45 11.82 10.81
CA ASN A 354 33.79 12.85 11.60
C ASN A 354 33.23 13.98 10.71
N PHE A 355 32.17 14.62 11.20
CA PHE A 355 31.63 15.83 10.60
C PHE A 355 31.24 16.86 11.66
N ASN A 356 30.98 18.06 11.17
CA ASN A 356 30.69 19.24 11.97
C ASN A 356 29.46 19.94 11.41
N ILE A 357 28.76 20.64 12.31
CA ILE A 357 27.66 21.53 11.92
C ILE A 357 27.84 22.93 12.50
N LYS A 358 27.20 23.88 11.82
CA LYS A 358 26.87 25.20 12.35
C LYS A 358 25.43 25.54 12.03
N LEU A 359 24.74 26.15 12.99
CA LEU A 359 23.42 26.73 12.79
C LEU A 359 23.54 28.23 12.58
N CYS A 360 22.75 28.79 11.68
CA CYS A 360 22.73 30.22 11.42
C CYS A 360 21.32 30.75 11.21
N VAL A 361 21.13 32.01 11.57
CA VAL A 361 19.94 32.77 11.20
C VAL A 361 20.27 33.60 9.98
N LEU A 362 19.49 33.42 8.93
CA LEU A 362 19.72 34.08 7.65
C LEU A 362 18.49 34.87 7.22
N GLN A 363 18.74 36.07 6.66
CA GLN A 363 17.71 36.82 5.96
C GLN A 363 17.71 36.44 4.47
N TYR A 364 16.71 35.68 4.03
CA TYR A 364 16.60 35.25 2.65
C TYR A 364 16.18 36.43 1.75
N GLY A 365 16.64 36.43 0.50
CA GLY A 365 16.53 37.58 -0.40
C GLY A 365 17.73 38.53 -0.35
N SER A 366 18.29 38.82 0.84
CA SER A 366 19.57 39.56 0.98
C SER A 366 20.78 38.63 1.07
N GLY A 367 20.59 37.39 1.51
CA GLY A 367 21.68 36.42 1.74
C GLY A 367 22.51 36.71 2.99
N LYS A 368 22.12 37.70 3.80
CA LYS A 368 22.87 38.12 4.97
C LYS A 368 22.68 37.14 6.13
N ILE A 369 23.80 36.59 6.63
CA ILE A 369 23.83 35.85 7.91
C ILE A 369 23.78 36.87 9.05
N ILE A 370 22.78 36.72 9.92
CA ILE A 370 22.49 37.62 11.04
C ILE A 370 23.15 37.12 12.32
N ALA A 371 23.14 35.80 12.51
CA ALA A 371 23.82 35.11 13.60
C ALA A 371 24.29 33.73 13.13
N GLU A 372 25.37 33.22 13.71
CA GLU A 372 25.90 31.88 13.46
C GLU A 372 26.42 31.29 14.77
N SER A 373 26.22 30.00 14.98
CA SER A 373 26.72 29.28 16.13
C SER A 373 28.24 29.06 16.05
N LYS A 374 28.82 28.64 17.18
CA LYS A 374 30.12 27.97 17.14
C LYS A 374 30.00 26.66 16.37
N THR A 375 31.15 26.13 15.93
CA THR A 375 31.23 24.79 15.35
C THR A 375 30.85 23.75 16.39
N ILE A 376 30.03 22.79 15.97
CA ILE A 376 29.59 21.65 16.77
C ILE A 376 30.12 20.41 16.07
N GLN A 377 30.81 19.54 16.80
CA GLN A 377 31.49 18.37 16.24
C GLN A 377 30.71 17.11 16.63
N ALA A 378 30.50 16.18 15.70
CA ALA A 378 29.71 14.99 15.98
C ALA A 378 30.39 14.06 17.00
N GLU A 379 31.72 13.92 16.93
CA GLU A 379 32.49 13.09 17.89
C GLU A 379 32.52 13.62 19.34
N SER A 380 32.18 14.90 19.59
CA SER A 380 32.16 15.42 20.96
C SER A 380 30.89 14.98 21.67
N SER A 381 30.88 13.74 22.16
CA SER A 381 29.73 13.19 22.90
C SER A 381 29.27 14.17 23.99
N GLY A 382 28.01 14.58 23.93
CA GLY A 382 27.46 15.58 24.85
C GLY A 382 26.23 16.29 24.30
N SER A 383 25.60 17.09 25.16
CA SER A 383 24.45 17.91 24.80
C SER A 383 24.73 19.39 25.01
N GLN A 384 24.13 20.23 24.18
CA GLN A 384 24.17 21.68 24.33
C GLN A 384 22.85 22.30 23.84
N THR A 385 22.46 23.41 24.46
CA THR A 385 21.32 24.21 24.00
C THR A 385 21.80 25.53 23.43
N LEU A 386 21.43 25.83 22.19
CA LEU A 386 21.65 27.11 21.55
C LEU A 386 20.42 28.00 21.71
N TYR A 387 20.67 29.24 22.11
CA TYR A 387 19.65 30.25 22.33
C TYR A 387 19.74 31.31 21.24
N PHE A 388 18.82 31.30 20.29
CA PHE A 388 18.57 32.40 19.36
C PHE A 388 17.43 33.26 19.91
N TYR A 389 17.68 33.85 21.07
CA TYR A 389 16.85 34.84 21.72
C TYR A 389 17.76 36.02 21.88
N LYS A 390 17.47 37.20 21.34
CA LYS A 390 17.75 38.44 22.08
C LYS A 390 17.47 39.71 21.31
N ASP A 391 16.98 40.67 22.07
CA ASP A 391 17.23 42.10 21.89
C ASP A 391 16.77 42.70 20.55
N GLY A 392 15.75 42.07 19.94
CA GLY A 392 14.89 42.70 18.93
C GLY A 392 15.28 42.55 17.46
N ASN A 393 16.44 41.98 17.10
CA ASN A 393 16.95 42.06 15.72
C ASN A 393 17.43 40.75 15.05
N LEU A 394 17.17 39.57 15.63
CA LEU A 394 17.56 38.29 15.00
C LEU A 394 16.55 37.78 13.96
N GLY A 395 15.31 38.25 13.99
CA GLY A 395 14.25 37.77 13.09
C GLY A 395 13.73 36.36 13.41
N ILE A 396 14.28 35.69 14.43
CA ILE A 396 13.74 34.46 15.00
C ILE A 396 13.84 34.50 16.53
N ASN A 397 13.01 33.69 17.20
CA ASN A 397 13.11 33.40 18.62
C ASN A 397 13.08 31.88 18.82
N ALA A 398 14.22 31.27 19.16
CA ALA A 398 14.36 29.81 19.19
C ALA A 398 15.33 29.27 20.26
N ASN A 399 14.96 28.17 20.91
CA ASN A 399 15.87 27.25 21.59
C ASN A 399 16.11 26.04 20.71
N ILE A 400 17.38 25.64 20.58
CA ILE A 400 17.76 24.48 19.79
C ILE A 400 18.61 23.58 20.66
N ASP A 401 18.06 22.42 21.00
CA ASP A 401 18.78 21.39 21.73
C ASP A 401 19.54 20.54 20.71
N ILE A 402 20.82 20.29 20.98
CA ILE A 402 21.72 19.57 20.09
C ILE A 402 22.42 18.50 20.89
N ILE A 403 22.31 17.26 20.43
CA ILE A 403 22.93 16.10 21.05
C ILE A 403 23.90 15.54 20.02
N CYS A 404 25.15 15.34 20.44
CA CYS A 404 26.20 14.73 19.64
C CYS A 404 26.55 13.40 20.28
N GLU A 405 26.64 12.35 19.47
CA GLU A 405 27.04 11.02 19.92
C GLU A 405 27.73 10.24 18.79
N THR A 406 28.28 9.09 19.15
CA THR A 406 28.60 8.05 18.18
C THR A 406 27.54 6.97 18.32
N GLU A 407 26.77 6.73 17.26
CA GLU A 407 25.66 5.78 17.27
C GLU A 407 26.19 4.40 17.68
N PRO A 408 25.74 3.82 18.82
CA PRO A 408 26.37 2.65 19.40
C PRO A 408 26.32 1.39 18.52
N GLY A 409 25.33 1.27 17.65
CA GLY A 409 25.10 0.10 16.81
C GLY A 409 26.00 0.00 15.58
N SER A 410 26.29 1.13 14.94
CA SER A 410 27.00 1.28 13.67
C SER A 410 28.37 1.94 13.84
N GLY A 411 28.59 2.65 14.96
CA GLY A 411 29.79 3.46 15.18
C GLY A 411 29.83 4.74 14.34
N ARG A 412 28.71 5.14 13.73
CA ARG A 412 28.62 6.35 12.91
C ARG A 412 28.55 7.59 13.82
N PRO A 413 29.25 8.68 13.49
CA PRO A 413 29.05 9.95 14.17
C PRO A 413 27.62 10.45 13.92
N HIS A 414 26.96 10.96 14.94
CA HIS A 414 25.56 11.37 14.92
C HIS A 414 25.37 12.73 15.61
N ILE A 415 24.59 13.60 14.98
CA ILE A 415 24.09 14.83 15.62
C ILE A 415 22.57 14.89 15.48
N ASN A 416 21.86 14.83 16.60
CA ASN A 416 20.44 15.13 16.69
C ASN A 416 20.23 16.62 17.02
N ILE A 417 19.26 17.24 16.34
CA ILE A 417 18.91 18.65 16.48
C ILE A 417 17.41 18.76 16.71
N ALA A 418 17.02 19.26 17.88
CA ALA A 418 15.63 19.60 18.21
C ALA A 418 15.46 21.12 18.28
N ALA A 419 14.95 21.71 17.21
CA ALA A 419 14.71 23.15 17.12
C ALA A 419 13.27 23.49 17.53
N ASN A 420 13.13 24.31 18.58
CA ASN A 420 11.86 24.87 19.02
C ASN A 420 11.89 26.39 18.80
N MET A 421 11.00 26.89 17.95
CA MET A 421 10.96 28.30 17.58
C MET A 421 9.61 28.91 17.97
N SER A 422 9.61 29.86 18.91
CA SER A 422 8.40 30.56 19.30
C SER A 422 7.96 31.60 18.25
N SER A 423 8.88 32.13 17.45
CA SER A 423 8.55 33.00 16.33
C SER A 423 9.62 33.00 15.23
N VAL A 424 9.16 33.25 14.00
CA VAL A 424 10.00 33.47 12.80
C VAL A 424 9.40 34.65 12.04
N THR A 425 10.16 35.73 11.89
CA THR A 425 9.79 36.90 11.09
C THR A 425 9.89 36.55 9.60
N ALA A 426 8.91 36.99 8.81
CA ALA A 426 8.97 36.84 7.36
C ALA A 426 10.28 37.45 6.80
N GLY A 427 10.93 36.73 5.90
CA GLY A 427 12.26 37.09 5.40
C GLY A 427 13.42 36.41 6.15
N TYR A 428 13.17 35.71 7.25
CA TYR A 428 14.20 35.02 8.04
C TYR A 428 14.00 33.51 8.08
N SER A 429 15.10 32.77 8.18
CA SER A 429 15.07 31.31 8.29
C SER A 429 16.25 30.78 9.11
N LEU A 430 16.04 29.64 9.75
CA LEU A 430 17.10 28.86 10.39
C LEU A 430 17.76 27.99 9.32
N GLY A 431 19.06 28.19 9.12
CA GLY A 431 19.90 27.42 8.23
C GLY A 431 20.87 26.53 9.00
N ILE A 432 21.25 25.42 8.39
CA ILE A 432 22.31 24.53 8.82
C ILE A 432 23.41 24.48 7.77
N LYS A 433 24.65 24.43 8.23
CA LYS A 433 25.84 24.16 7.43
C LYS A 433 26.50 22.90 7.97
N VAL A 434 26.76 21.94 7.10
CA VAL A 434 27.35 20.64 7.42
C VAL A 434 28.65 20.51 6.63
N PHE A 435 29.74 20.19 7.31
CA PHE A 435 31.10 20.16 6.74
C PHE A 435 32.01 19.21 7.52
N GLY A 436 33.09 18.77 6.92
CA GLY A 436 34.02 17.77 7.46
C GLY A 436 35.23 17.65 6.54
N ASP A 437 36.08 16.65 6.80
CA ASP A 437 37.29 16.45 5.99
C ASP A 437 37.05 15.49 4.81
N ASN A 438 36.26 14.44 5.02
CA ASN A 438 35.90 13.43 4.03
C ASN A 438 34.63 12.68 4.46
N GLY A 439 34.04 11.91 3.55
CA GLY A 439 32.98 10.94 3.83
C GLY A 439 31.58 11.42 3.48
N THR A 440 30.62 10.49 3.49
CA THR A 440 29.21 10.78 3.20
C THR A 440 28.45 11.13 4.48
N ILE A 441 27.62 12.16 4.40
CA ILE A 441 26.76 12.60 5.49
C ILE A 441 25.32 12.61 4.99
N HIS A 442 24.43 12.03 5.78
CA HIS A 442 23.00 12.04 5.54
C HIS A 442 22.29 12.83 6.66
N GLY A 443 21.20 13.48 6.31
CA GLY A 443 20.34 14.20 7.23
C GLY A 443 18.87 13.90 6.97
N TRP A 444 18.10 13.63 8.01
CA TRP A 444 16.65 13.47 7.94
C TRP A 444 15.97 14.47 8.85
N ALA A 445 14.87 15.06 8.38
CA ALA A 445 13.94 15.82 9.18
C ALA A 445 12.70 14.98 9.48
N ASP A 446 12.06 15.26 10.62
CA ASP A 446 10.91 14.50 11.16
C ASP A 446 9.69 14.34 10.25
N ASN A 447 9.64 15.08 9.13
CA ASN A 447 8.56 15.17 8.14
C ASN A 447 7.16 15.48 8.70
N THR A 448 7.07 15.71 10.01
CA THR A 448 5.84 16.01 10.76
C THR A 448 5.70 17.51 10.93
N TYR A 449 6.80 18.16 11.30
CA TYR A 449 6.90 19.59 11.50
C TYR A 449 7.81 20.26 10.48
N SER A 450 8.79 19.53 9.95
CA SER A 450 9.84 20.11 9.13
C SER A 450 10.35 19.21 7.99
N ARG A 451 10.90 19.87 6.97
CA ARG A 451 11.64 19.31 5.83
C ARG A 451 12.87 20.18 5.55
N PHE A 452 13.65 19.85 4.52
CA PHE A 452 14.74 20.71 4.04
C PHE A 452 14.33 21.49 2.79
N LYS A 453 14.84 22.72 2.68
CA LYS A 453 14.61 23.59 1.52
C LYS A 453 15.81 24.49 1.21
N SER A 454 15.78 25.06 0.02
CA SER A 454 16.65 26.18 -0.39
C SER A 454 15.82 27.42 -0.72
N PHE A 455 16.51 28.54 -0.90
CA PHE A 455 15.96 29.78 -1.46
C PHE A 455 16.75 30.14 -2.72
N SER A 456 16.17 30.96 -3.60
CA SER A 456 16.90 31.51 -4.75
C SER A 456 18.08 32.39 -4.31
N THR A 457 17.93 33.11 -3.20
CA THR A 457 18.98 33.92 -2.58
C THR A 457 19.06 33.63 -1.08
N PRO A 458 20.23 33.22 -0.56
CA PRO A 458 21.53 33.13 -1.23
C PRO A 458 21.68 31.87 -2.10
N ALA A 459 22.47 31.99 -3.17
CA ALA A 459 22.88 30.83 -3.97
C ALA A 459 23.81 29.88 -3.19
N GLY A 460 23.92 28.63 -3.63
CA GLY A 460 24.78 27.61 -3.01
C GLY A 460 24.20 26.95 -1.75
N TRP A 461 22.88 26.95 -1.61
CA TRP A 461 22.12 26.20 -0.61
C TRP A 461 21.24 25.18 -1.30
N SER A 462 21.14 23.99 -0.73
CA SER A 462 20.44 22.83 -1.29
C SER A 462 19.10 22.61 -0.60
N ALA A 463 18.10 22.20 -1.38
CA ALA A 463 16.87 21.65 -0.83
C ALA A 463 17.09 20.18 -0.45
N GLY A 464 16.18 19.62 0.34
CA GLY A 464 16.16 18.18 0.53
C GLY A 464 15.73 17.44 -0.74
N ASP A 465 15.97 16.14 -0.73
CA ASP A 465 15.55 15.18 -1.74
C ASP A 465 14.61 14.14 -1.10
N ASN A 466 14.16 13.18 -1.92
CA ASN A 466 13.25 12.11 -1.53
C ASN A 466 13.89 10.72 -1.60
N ASP A 467 15.23 10.65 -1.63
CA ASP A 467 15.98 9.40 -1.56
C ASP A 467 16.16 8.96 -0.10
N TYR A 468 16.49 7.68 0.15
CA TYR A 468 16.68 7.14 1.50
C TYR A 468 15.49 7.41 2.44
N THR A 469 14.28 7.29 1.92
CA THR A 469 13.05 7.65 2.64
C THR A 469 12.42 6.47 3.38
N VAL A 470 12.98 5.26 3.27
CA VAL A 470 12.47 4.08 3.96
C VAL A 470 12.53 4.29 5.47
N ASN A 471 11.39 4.11 6.13
CA ASN A 471 11.18 4.42 7.55
C ASN A 471 11.77 3.35 8.48
N GLU A 472 12.15 3.73 9.70
CA GLU A 472 12.74 2.85 10.70
C GLU A 472 11.77 1.77 11.19
N ILE A 473 10.51 2.13 11.48
CA ILE A 473 9.51 1.15 11.88
C ILE A 473 9.08 0.32 10.67
N GLY A 474 9.57 -0.91 10.58
CA GLY A 474 9.13 -1.87 9.57
C GLY A 474 9.80 -1.74 8.19
N GLY A 475 10.53 -0.66 7.92
CA GLY A 475 11.12 -0.42 6.61
C GLY A 475 12.57 -0.88 6.47
N VAL A 476 13.43 -0.64 7.48
CA VAL A 476 14.90 -0.77 7.33
C VAL A 476 15.53 -2.01 7.98
N GLY A 477 14.83 -2.71 8.88
CA GLY A 477 15.30 -3.95 9.50
C GLY A 477 15.78 -5.01 8.48
N LYS A 478 16.72 -5.87 8.91
CA LYS A 478 17.40 -6.84 8.01
C LYS A 478 16.53 -8.04 7.71
N GLN A 479 15.76 -8.52 8.69
CA GLN A 479 14.87 -9.66 8.55
C GLN A 479 13.44 -9.24 8.21
N ILE A 480 13.03 -8.02 8.54
CA ILE A 480 11.71 -7.49 8.17
C ILE A 480 11.52 -7.50 6.64
N ILE A 481 10.37 -7.99 6.18
CA ILE A 481 9.94 -7.89 4.79
C ILE A 481 9.29 -6.52 4.58
N SER A 482 9.99 -5.60 3.91
CA SER A 482 9.54 -4.22 3.70
C SER A 482 8.73 -4.09 2.42
N VAL A 483 7.63 -3.33 2.48
CA VAL A 483 6.63 -3.27 1.40
C VAL A 483 6.38 -1.85 0.90
N GLY A 484 6.67 -1.63 -0.38
CA GLY A 484 6.30 -0.41 -1.13
C GLY A 484 4.86 -0.45 -1.65
N ALA A 485 4.35 0.70 -2.06
CA ALA A 485 2.98 0.86 -2.55
C ALA A 485 2.95 1.26 -4.03
N TYR A 486 2.14 0.55 -4.82
CA TYR A 486 1.79 0.97 -6.17
C TYR A 486 0.29 1.18 -6.33
N LYS A 487 -0.06 1.93 -7.38
CA LYS A 487 -1.44 2.25 -7.72
C LYS A 487 -2.05 1.11 -8.52
N SER A 488 -2.92 0.31 -7.90
CA SER A 488 -3.64 -0.73 -8.64
C SER A 488 -4.85 -0.18 -9.40
N LYS A 489 -5.41 0.96 -9.00
CA LYS A 489 -6.61 1.54 -9.64
C LYS A 489 -6.63 3.06 -9.58
N ASP A 490 -7.43 3.66 -10.45
CA ASP A 490 -7.62 5.11 -10.49
C ASP A 490 -8.86 5.57 -9.72
N PHE A 491 -8.69 6.63 -8.93
CA PHE A 491 -9.75 7.24 -8.10
C PHE A 491 -9.70 8.77 -8.14
N SER A 492 -8.58 9.39 -8.56
CA SER A 492 -8.43 10.82 -8.87
C SER A 492 -7.01 11.11 -9.41
N THR A 493 -6.77 12.38 -9.78
CA THR A 493 -5.58 13.04 -10.39
C THR A 493 -4.25 12.86 -9.65
N SER A 494 -3.86 11.62 -9.33
CA SER A 494 -2.48 11.28 -9.01
C SER A 494 -1.64 11.32 -10.29
N PRO A 495 -0.43 11.89 -10.29
CA PRO A 495 0.44 11.92 -11.47
C PRO A 495 0.87 10.51 -11.91
N SER A 496 0.81 9.51 -11.01
CA SER A 496 1.15 8.11 -11.29
C SER A 496 0.03 7.39 -12.04
N GLY A 497 0.40 6.68 -13.12
CA GLY A 497 -0.51 5.80 -13.87
C GLY A 497 -0.97 4.59 -13.06
N ILE A 498 -2.04 3.92 -13.50
CA ILE A 498 -2.38 2.59 -12.97
C ILE A 498 -1.21 1.64 -13.26
N GLY A 499 -0.81 0.85 -12.26
CA GLY A 499 0.36 -0.02 -12.32
C GLY A 499 1.67 0.68 -11.94
N ASP A 500 1.70 2.01 -11.85
CA ASP A 500 2.91 2.75 -11.49
C ASP A 500 3.04 2.89 -9.96
N ILE A 501 4.27 3.17 -9.50
CA ILE A 501 4.58 3.34 -8.10
C ILE A 501 3.80 4.55 -7.57
N SER A 502 3.24 4.41 -6.37
CA SER A 502 2.56 5.52 -5.73
C SER A 502 3.59 6.57 -5.35
N SER A 503 3.35 7.84 -5.69
CA SER A 503 4.33 8.92 -5.47
C SER A 503 4.78 9.11 -4.02
N PHE A 504 3.98 8.66 -3.06
CA PHE A 504 4.33 8.71 -1.64
C PHE A 504 5.16 7.50 -1.17
N SER A 505 5.22 6.40 -1.95
CA SER A 505 5.91 5.19 -1.51
C SER A 505 7.38 5.49 -1.29
N SER A 506 7.85 5.28 -0.06
CA SER A 506 9.25 5.48 0.28
C SER A 506 10.15 4.51 -0.48
N LYS A 507 11.36 4.97 -0.77
CA LYS A 507 12.35 4.24 -1.56
C LYS A 507 13.69 4.24 -0.86
N GLY A 508 14.41 3.14 -1.03
CA GLY A 508 15.75 2.98 -0.49
C GLY A 508 16.80 3.74 -1.31
N PRO A 509 18.08 3.31 -1.22
CA PRO A 509 18.53 2.20 -0.39
C PRO A 509 18.47 2.56 1.11
N THR A 510 18.74 1.60 1.98
CA THR A 510 19.17 1.91 3.35
C THR A 510 20.56 2.54 3.33
N VAL A 511 20.98 3.14 4.44
CA VAL A 511 22.26 3.85 4.55
C VAL A 511 23.47 2.89 4.48
N ASP A 512 23.27 1.62 4.80
CA ASP A 512 24.25 0.55 4.59
C ASP A 512 24.18 -0.09 3.18
N GLY A 513 23.37 0.48 2.27
CA GLY A 513 23.32 0.12 0.86
C GLY A 513 22.42 -1.07 0.53
N ARG A 514 21.66 -1.61 1.48
CA ARG A 514 20.69 -2.67 1.19
C ARG A 514 19.53 -2.13 0.37
N MET A 515 19.02 -2.97 -0.51
CA MET A 515 17.80 -2.66 -1.26
C MET A 515 16.59 -2.72 -0.33
N LYS A 516 15.82 -1.63 -0.34
CA LYS A 516 14.49 -1.54 0.26
C LYS A 516 13.58 -0.68 -0.64
N PRO A 517 12.26 -0.96 -0.73
CA PRO A 517 11.57 -2.10 -0.12
C PRO A 517 12.02 -3.45 -0.71
N ASP A 518 11.62 -4.57 -0.08
CA ASP A 518 11.87 -5.91 -0.64
C ASP A 518 10.91 -6.20 -1.81
N ILE A 519 9.65 -5.75 -1.72
CA ILE A 519 8.60 -5.96 -2.72
C ILE A 519 7.63 -4.77 -2.73
N SER A 520 6.86 -4.59 -3.81
CA SER A 520 5.75 -3.64 -3.87
C SER A 520 4.40 -4.33 -4.01
N ALA A 521 3.37 -3.81 -3.36
CA ALA A 521 2.00 -4.32 -3.42
C ALA A 521 0.99 -3.16 -3.63
N PRO A 522 -0.27 -3.46 -4.00
CA PRO A 522 -1.31 -2.43 -4.11
C PRO A 522 -1.51 -1.67 -2.80
N GLY A 523 -1.30 -0.34 -2.82
CA GLY A 523 -1.40 0.49 -1.62
C GLY A 523 -2.21 1.76 -1.80
N GLU A 524 -2.83 1.99 -2.96
CA GLU A 524 -3.54 3.23 -3.25
C GLU A 524 -4.99 2.96 -3.66
N TRP A 525 -5.92 3.48 -2.86
CA TRP A 525 -7.39 3.33 -2.99
C TRP A 525 -7.90 1.91 -2.77
N ILE A 526 -7.35 1.24 -1.76
CA ILE A 526 -7.76 -0.10 -1.35
C ILE A 526 -9.02 0.01 -0.50
N VAL A 527 -10.13 -0.60 -0.91
CA VAL A 527 -11.31 -0.69 -0.04
C VAL A 527 -11.10 -1.75 1.02
N ALA A 528 -11.52 -1.48 2.25
CA ALA A 528 -11.38 -2.37 3.40
C ALA A 528 -12.47 -2.09 4.46
N PRO A 529 -12.71 -3.01 5.40
CA PRO A 529 -13.50 -2.77 6.60
C PRO A 529 -13.16 -1.45 7.30
N TYR A 530 -14.18 -0.70 7.70
CA TYR A 530 -14.08 0.56 8.40
C TYR A 530 -14.85 0.50 9.72
N SER A 531 -14.30 1.15 10.75
CA SER A 531 -14.94 1.30 12.04
C SER A 531 -16.18 2.17 11.90
N GLU A 532 -17.31 1.69 12.40
CA GLU A 532 -18.56 2.44 12.42
C GLU A 532 -18.44 3.74 13.24
N ALA A 533 -17.54 3.76 14.23
CA ALA A 533 -17.33 4.89 15.12
C ALA A 533 -16.81 6.16 14.39
N VAL A 534 -16.13 6.00 13.25
CA VAL A 534 -15.53 7.13 12.52
C VAL A 534 -16.40 7.70 11.41
N ILE A 535 -17.57 7.10 11.11
CA ILE A 535 -18.39 7.46 9.94
C ILE A 535 -18.86 8.92 9.98
N ASN A 536 -19.12 9.47 11.17
CA ASN A 536 -19.56 10.85 11.32
C ASN A 536 -18.41 11.88 11.28
N ASN A 537 -17.15 11.42 11.21
CA ASN A 537 -15.99 12.29 11.07
C ASN A 537 -15.82 12.70 9.60
N ILE A 538 -15.88 14.00 9.31
CA ILE A 538 -15.81 14.57 7.96
C ILE A 538 -14.55 14.13 7.18
N SER A 539 -13.42 13.92 7.86
CA SER A 539 -12.17 13.46 7.23
C SER A 539 -12.25 12.01 6.75
N TYR A 540 -13.06 11.19 7.41
CA TYR A 540 -13.26 9.78 7.09
C TYR A 540 -14.47 9.57 6.17
N SER A 541 -15.54 10.37 6.31
CA SER A 541 -16.72 10.28 5.45
C SER A 541 -16.43 10.60 3.98
N ALA A 542 -15.41 11.42 3.69
CA ALA A 542 -14.93 11.67 2.32
C ALA A 542 -14.31 10.41 1.65
N ARG A 543 -13.98 9.38 2.44
CA ARG A 543 -13.44 8.09 1.97
C ARG A 543 -14.49 6.97 1.93
N LEU A 544 -15.72 7.28 2.36
CA LEU A 544 -16.91 6.43 2.34
C LEU A 544 -17.82 6.82 1.17
N LYS A 545 -18.48 5.86 0.52
CA LYS A 545 -19.49 6.10 -0.51
C LYS A 545 -20.75 5.26 -0.33
N GLU A 546 -21.79 5.70 -1.03
CA GLU A 546 -23.10 5.09 -1.02
C GLU A 546 -23.05 3.71 -1.70
N GLY A 547 -23.35 2.64 -0.95
CA GLY A 547 -23.15 1.24 -1.36
C GLY A 547 -22.03 0.51 -0.60
N ASP A 548 -21.24 1.22 0.21
CA ASP A 548 -20.07 0.67 0.91
C ASP A 548 -20.43 0.03 2.26
N SER A 549 -21.61 -0.54 2.38
CA SER A 549 -22.01 -1.18 3.63
C SER A 549 -22.83 -2.41 3.39
N ILE A 550 -22.54 -3.45 4.15
CA ILE A 550 -23.35 -4.66 4.19
C ILE A 550 -24.26 -4.63 5.40
N ILE A 551 -25.49 -5.09 5.21
CA ILE A 551 -26.42 -5.29 6.32
C ILE A 551 -26.51 -6.78 6.56
N ILE A 552 -26.07 -7.21 7.74
CA ILE A 552 -26.24 -8.58 8.23
C ILE A 552 -27.00 -8.51 9.55
N ASP A 553 -28.08 -9.26 9.68
CA ASP A 553 -28.94 -9.30 10.87
C ASP A 553 -29.38 -7.91 11.37
N ASN A 554 -29.81 -7.04 10.44
CA ASN A 554 -30.17 -5.64 10.67
C ASN A 554 -29.06 -4.73 11.22
N ARG A 555 -27.81 -5.19 11.31
CA ARG A 555 -26.63 -4.37 11.61
C ARG A 555 -25.90 -3.99 10.34
N LYS A 556 -25.56 -2.70 10.20
CA LYS A 556 -24.84 -2.14 9.06
C LYS A 556 -23.34 -2.11 9.36
N TYR A 557 -22.55 -2.82 8.57
CA TYR A 557 -21.09 -2.81 8.61
C TYR A 557 -20.54 -2.02 7.44
N VAL A 558 -19.52 -1.21 7.65
CA VAL A 558 -19.05 -0.21 6.67
C VAL A 558 -17.68 -0.55 6.14
N TYR A 559 -17.48 -0.28 4.85
CA TYR A 559 -16.24 -0.39 4.13
C TYR A 559 -15.85 0.99 3.61
N GLY A 560 -14.55 1.23 3.46
CA GLY A 560 -14.02 2.52 3.02
C GLY A 560 -12.67 2.36 2.34
N SER A 561 -12.23 3.39 1.63
CA SER A 561 -10.95 3.35 0.91
C SER A 561 -9.78 3.90 1.72
N ILE A 562 -8.70 3.13 1.83
CA ILE A 562 -7.42 3.50 2.43
C ILE A 562 -6.31 3.63 1.36
N ARG A 563 -5.31 4.45 1.65
CA ARG A 563 -4.13 4.71 0.81
C ARG A 563 -2.90 4.83 1.71
N GLY A 564 -1.79 4.20 1.32
CA GLY A 564 -0.53 4.21 2.03
C GLY A 564 0.23 2.90 1.82
N THR A 565 1.52 2.88 2.13
CA THR A 565 2.26 1.61 2.31
C THR A 565 1.63 0.77 3.43
N SER A 566 0.90 1.40 4.35
CA SER A 566 0.06 0.74 5.36
C SER A 566 -1.11 -0.06 4.79
N ALA A 567 -1.52 0.16 3.53
CA ALA A 567 -2.49 -0.68 2.82
C ALA A 567 -1.83 -1.77 1.97
N ALA A 568 -0.57 -1.57 1.56
CA ALA A 568 0.21 -2.55 0.80
C ALA A 568 0.80 -3.65 1.68
N ALA A 569 1.38 -3.29 2.84
CA ALA A 569 1.93 -4.22 3.82
C ALA A 569 0.96 -5.37 4.20
N PRO A 570 -0.31 -5.11 4.56
CA PRO A 570 -1.24 -6.18 4.92
C PRO A 570 -1.57 -7.13 3.75
N MET A 571 -1.44 -6.71 2.48
CA MET A 571 -1.60 -7.65 1.35
C MET A 571 -0.46 -8.67 1.30
N VAL A 572 0.77 -8.20 1.53
CA VAL A 572 1.94 -9.08 1.65
C VAL A 572 1.79 -9.97 2.89
N THR A 573 1.38 -9.41 4.04
CA THR A 573 1.10 -10.17 5.27
C THR A 573 0.16 -11.35 5.01
N GLY A 574 -1.02 -11.11 4.44
CA GLY A 574 -1.95 -12.20 4.18
C GLY A 574 -1.47 -13.17 3.09
N THR A 575 -0.67 -12.70 2.12
CA THR A 575 0.01 -13.61 1.16
C THR A 575 1.01 -14.52 1.88
N LEU A 576 1.81 -13.97 2.79
CA LEU A 576 2.77 -14.77 3.56
C LEU A 576 2.07 -15.73 4.51
N ALA A 577 0.87 -15.40 5.02
CA ALA A 577 0.07 -16.36 5.76
C ALA A 577 -0.36 -17.54 4.88
N ILE A 578 -0.84 -17.30 3.66
CA ILE A 578 -1.12 -18.36 2.67
C ILE A 578 0.14 -19.21 2.40
N TRP A 579 1.31 -18.58 2.26
CA TRP A 579 2.57 -19.28 2.04
C TRP A 579 3.01 -20.11 3.26
N LEU A 580 2.80 -19.59 4.47
CA LEU A 580 3.05 -20.32 5.72
C LEU A 580 2.11 -21.51 5.91
N GLN A 581 0.88 -21.45 5.40
CA GLN A 581 0.00 -22.63 5.36
C GLN A 581 0.61 -23.74 4.50
N ALA A 582 1.26 -23.40 3.39
CA ALA A 582 1.94 -24.36 2.52
C ALA A 582 3.28 -24.85 3.10
N LYS A 583 4.05 -23.96 3.72
CA LYS A 583 5.33 -24.25 4.35
C LYS A 583 5.44 -23.54 5.71
N PRO A 584 5.02 -24.20 6.81
CA PRO A 584 4.92 -23.58 8.15
C PRO A 584 6.23 -23.09 8.76
N ASP A 585 7.38 -23.53 8.24
CA ASP A 585 8.70 -23.19 8.71
C ASP A 585 9.43 -22.18 7.80
N LEU A 586 8.73 -21.51 6.88
CA LEU A 586 9.31 -20.45 6.03
C LEU A 586 10.08 -19.42 6.84
N THR A 587 11.29 -19.12 6.40
CA THR A 587 12.16 -18.09 6.97
C THR A 587 12.10 -16.79 6.14
N PRO A 588 12.48 -15.64 6.72
CA PRO A 588 12.55 -14.38 5.96
C PRO A 588 13.45 -14.44 4.71
N ASP A 589 14.55 -15.19 4.78
CA ASP A 589 15.49 -15.32 3.65
C ASP A 589 14.89 -16.15 2.51
N GLU A 590 14.22 -17.26 2.82
CA GLU A 590 13.48 -18.04 1.83
C GLU A 590 12.35 -17.22 1.20
N VAL A 591 11.65 -16.39 1.99
CA VAL A 591 10.64 -15.46 1.46
C VAL A 591 11.26 -14.50 0.45
N ARG A 592 12.41 -13.89 0.73
CA ARG A 592 13.12 -13.03 -0.22
C ARG A 592 13.56 -13.79 -1.48
N GLU A 593 14.03 -15.02 -1.33
CA GLU A 593 14.41 -15.87 -2.45
C GLU A 593 13.21 -16.16 -3.37
N ILE A 594 12.05 -16.51 -2.80
CA ILE A 594 10.81 -16.71 -3.55
C ILE A 594 10.39 -15.42 -4.25
N LEU A 595 10.33 -14.29 -3.52
CA LEU A 595 9.98 -12.99 -4.09
C LEU A 595 10.91 -12.60 -5.26
N SER A 596 12.22 -12.86 -5.13
CA SER A 596 13.20 -12.56 -6.17
C SER A 596 12.98 -13.35 -7.47
N ARG A 597 12.37 -14.54 -7.38
CA ARG A 597 12.09 -15.42 -8.53
C ARG A 597 10.71 -15.20 -9.12
N THR A 598 9.74 -14.77 -8.31
CA THR A 598 8.33 -14.80 -8.71
C THR A 598 7.69 -13.43 -8.84
N ALA A 599 8.31 -12.36 -8.36
CA ALA A 599 7.76 -11.01 -8.48
C ALA A 599 7.47 -10.65 -9.95
N ILE A 600 6.34 -9.99 -10.17
CA ILE A 600 5.95 -9.51 -11.50
C ILE A 600 6.88 -8.36 -11.87
N GLN A 601 7.54 -8.51 -13.02
CA GLN A 601 8.33 -7.47 -13.68
C GLN A 601 7.61 -6.99 -14.95
N ASP A 602 7.47 -5.68 -15.09
CA ASP A 602 6.82 -5.04 -16.23
C ASP A 602 7.49 -3.71 -16.61
N GLU A 603 6.85 -2.95 -17.49
CA GLU A 603 7.36 -1.66 -17.97
C GLU A 603 7.55 -0.61 -16.85
N TYR A 604 6.86 -0.75 -15.72
CA TYR A 604 6.97 0.16 -14.59
C TYR A 604 8.10 -0.24 -13.64
N THR A 605 8.24 -1.54 -13.36
CA THR A 605 9.27 -2.04 -12.45
C THR A 605 10.66 -2.07 -13.08
N GLY A 606 10.72 -2.23 -14.40
CA GLY A 606 11.92 -2.64 -15.12
C GLY A 606 12.24 -4.12 -14.92
N ASN A 607 13.35 -4.57 -15.51
CA ASN A 607 13.77 -5.99 -15.56
C ASN A 607 14.75 -6.38 -14.44
N THR A 608 15.07 -5.45 -13.53
CA THR A 608 16.04 -5.68 -12.46
C THR A 608 15.53 -5.07 -11.16
N SER A 609 15.85 -5.75 -10.06
CA SER A 609 15.54 -5.27 -8.71
C SER A 609 16.15 -3.88 -8.47
N ASN A 610 15.43 -3.04 -7.74
CA ASN A 610 15.82 -1.65 -7.51
C ASN A 610 15.22 -1.08 -6.22
N ASN A 611 15.73 0.07 -5.78
CA ASN A 611 15.33 0.72 -4.53
C ASN A 611 13.92 1.34 -4.53
N THR A 612 13.21 1.31 -5.66
CA THR A 612 11.83 1.81 -5.74
C THR A 612 10.84 0.66 -5.62
N TRP A 613 11.09 -0.43 -6.36
CA TRP A 613 10.15 -1.55 -6.50
C TRP A 613 10.54 -2.79 -5.69
N GLY A 614 11.76 -2.85 -5.18
CA GLY A 614 12.34 -4.08 -4.63
C GLY A 614 12.54 -5.11 -5.74
N TYR A 615 12.09 -6.34 -5.52
CA TYR A 615 12.10 -7.41 -6.54
C TYR A 615 11.07 -7.19 -7.66
N GLY A 616 10.04 -6.36 -7.44
CA GLY A 616 8.97 -6.10 -8.39
C GLY A 616 7.61 -5.97 -7.70
N LYS A 617 6.53 -6.31 -8.41
CA LYS A 617 5.18 -6.38 -7.82
C LYS A 617 4.93 -7.77 -7.25
N LEU A 618 4.21 -7.83 -6.13
CA LEU A 618 3.86 -9.09 -5.46
C LEU A 618 3.10 -10.03 -6.41
N ASP A 619 3.54 -11.29 -6.47
CA ASP A 619 2.84 -12.40 -7.13
C ASP A 619 2.53 -13.50 -6.13
N ALA A 620 1.33 -13.48 -5.57
CA ALA A 620 0.92 -14.44 -4.55
C ALA A 620 0.85 -15.87 -5.11
N TRP A 621 0.44 -16.02 -6.38
CA TRP A 621 0.22 -17.30 -7.03
C TRP A 621 1.51 -18.00 -7.43
N ASN A 622 2.38 -17.31 -8.17
CA ASN A 622 3.64 -17.91 -8.61
C ASN A 622 4.57 -18.17 -7.41
N GLY A 623 4.53 -17.34 -6.37
CA GLY A 623 5.25 -17.62 -5.13
C GLY A 623 4.75 -18.88 -4.42
N LEU A 624 3.42 -19.08 -4.34
CA LEU A 624 2.86 -20.33 -3.79
C LEU A 624 3.27 -21.55 -4.61
N LYS A 625 3.24 -21.46 -5.95
CA LYS A 625 3.71 -22.55 -6.82
C LYS A 625 5.18 -22.89 -6.61
N GLU A 626 6.04 -21.87 -6.46
CA GLU A 626 7.46 -22.09 -6.17
C GLU A 626 7.64 -22.83 -4.83
N ILE A 627 6.88 -22.45 -3.79
CA ILE A 627 6.89 -23.14 -2.49
C ILE A 627 6.47 -24.60 -2.62
N LEU A 628 5.41 -24.87 -3.39
CA LEU A 628 4.90 -26.22 -3.61
C LEU A 628 5.75 -27.05 -4.57
N GLY A 629 6.83 -26.48 -5.15
CA GLY A 629 7.63 -27.14 -6.18
C GLY A 629 6.85 -27.40 -7.46
N LEU A 630 5.79 -26.61 -7.70
CA LEU A 630 4.95 -26.61 -8.90
C LEU A 630 5.54 -25.70 -9.99
N SER A 631 6.80 -25.28 -9.84
CA SER A 631 7.55 -24.55 -10.85
C SER A 631 7.44 -25.30 -12.17
N SER A 632 6.73 -24.70 -13.13
CA SER A 632 6.62 -25.25 -14.47
C SER A 632 8.03 -25.52 -15.00
N LEU A 633 8.32 -26.79 -15.34
CA LEU A 633 9.04 -27.08 -16.59
C LEU A 633 8.53 -26.05 -17.59
N GLN A 634 9.40 -25.16 -18.07
CA GLN A 634 9.05 -24.08 -19.00
C GLN A 634 7.89 -24.53 -19.88
N SER A 635 6.73 -23.89 -19.72
CA SER A 635 5.66 -24.02 -20.70
C SER A 635 6.19 -23.43 -21.99
N HIS A 636 6.85 -24.27 -22.80
CA HIS A 636 6.87 -24.05 -24.23
C HIS A 636 5.41 -24.00 -24.65
N ASN A 637 5.03 -22.79 -25.06
CA ASN A 637 3.72 -22.50 -25.58
C ASN A 637 3.36 -23.45 -26.73
N GLU A 638 2.05 -23.63 -26.86
CA GLU A 638 1.29 -24.21 -27.97
C GLU A 638 1.00 -25.72 -27.87
N ASP A 639 -0.30 -26.04 -27.71
CA ASP A 639 -0.96 -27.33 -28.01
C ASP A 639 -1.10 -28.47 -26.96
N ASN A 640 -1.24 -28.19 -25.66
CA ASN A 640 -1.79 -29.21 -24.73
C ASN A 640 -3.33 -29.28 -24.79
N LYS A 641 -3.85 -29.82 -25.89
CA LYS A 641 -5.21 -30.39 -25.94
C LYS A 641 -5.23 -31.60 -25.01
N GLU A 642 -6.17 -31.67 -24.07
CA GLU A 642 -6.39 -32.85 -23.22
C GLU A 642 -6.43 -34.13 -24.09
N ARG A 643 -5.42 -35.00 -23.97
CA ARG A 643 -5.32 -36.27 -24.74
C ARG A 643 -5.84 -37.49 -24.00
N ALA A 644 -6.29 -37.32 -22.75
CA ALA A 644 -6.89 -38.36 -21.94
C ALA A 644 -7.93 -37.77 -20.98
N ILE A 645 -9.00 -38.52 -20.70
CA ILE A 645 -10.06 -38.18 -19.76
C ILE A 645 -10.23 -39.35 -18.79
N LEU A 646 -10.30 -39.08 -17.49
CA LEU A 646 -10.63 -40.07 -16.48
C LEU A 646 -12.15 -40.25 -16.36
N ILE A 647 -12.62 -41.50 -16.46
CA ILE A 647 -14.02 -41.88 -16.30
C ILE A 647 -14.11 -42.85 -15.13
N CYS A 648 -14.91 -42.54 -14.11
CA CYS A 648 -15.17 -43.45 -13.00
C CYS A 648 -16.67 -43.76 -12.91
N ARG A 649 -17.04 -45.05 -12.91
CA ARG A 649 -18.43 -45.53 -12.83
C ARG A 649 -18.52 -46.70 -11.85
N GLY A 650 -19.23 -46.50 -10.74
CA GLY A 650 -19.54 -47.58 -9.80
C GLY A 650 -18.33 -48.22 -9.11
N GLY A 651 -17.22 -47.47 -8.95
CA GLY A 651 -15.97 -47.98 -8.35
C GLY A 651 -14.90 -48.36 -9.38
N ASP A 652 -15.29 -48.59 -10.63
CA ASP A 652 -14.36 -48.86 -11.74
C ASP A 652 -13.95 -47.56 -12.42
N CYS A 653 -12.65 -47.36 -12.61
CA CYS A 653 -12.10 -46.19 -13.30
C CYS A 653 -11.33 -46.59 -14.56
N SER A 654 -11.42 -45.78 -15.61
CA SER A 654 -10.72 -45.94 -16.89
C SER A 654 -10.22 -44.58 -17.42
N LEU A 655 -9.18 -44.62 -18.25
CA LEU A 655 -8.71 -43.47 -19.03
C LEU A 655 -9.18 -43.61 -20.47
N LEU A 656 -10.04 -42.70 -20.93
CA LEU A 656 -10.42 -42.56 -22.32
C LEU A 656 -9.39 -41.66 -23.04
N ILE A 657 -8.69 -42.21 -24.02
CA ILE A 657 -7.72 -41.48 -24.83
C ILE A 657 -8.45 -40.68 -25.91
N THR A 658 -8.22 -39.38 -25.95
CA THR A 658 -8.90 -38.44 -26.87
C THR A 658 -8.02 -38.01 -28.04
N ALA A 659 -6.71 -38.30 -27.98
CA ALA A 659 -5.75 -38.12 -29.06
C ALA A 659 -4.57 -39.10 -28.90
N ASP A 660 -3.88 -39.45 -29.99
CA ASP A 660 -2.78 -40.42 -29.96
C ASP A 660 -1.64 -40.00 -29.00
N ILE A 661 -1.09 -40.97 -28.26
CA ILE A 661 0.02 -40.81 -27.32
C ILE A 661 1.08 -41.87 -27.59
N GLU A 662 2.25 -41.44 -28.07
CA GLU A 662 3.41 -42.32 -28.28
C GLU A 662 4.05 -42.73 -26.94
N ASN A 663 4.41 -44.01 -26.83
CA ASN A 663 5.11 -44.62 -25.69
C ASN A 663 4.47 -44.30 -24.33
N ALA A 664 3.15 -44.48 -24.23
CA ALA A 664 2.37 -44.28 -23.03
C ALA A 664 2.71 -45.29 -21.93
N ALA A 665 2.74 -44.80 -20.69
CA ALA A 665 2.77 -45.58 -19.47
C ALA A 665 1.82 -44.94 -18.44
N ILE A 666 1.09 -45.77 -17.71
CA ILE A 666 0.21 -45.34 -16.62
C ILE A 666 0.90 -45.60 -15.29
N LEU A 667 1.08 -44.57 -14.50
CA LEU A 667 1.68 -44.62 -13.17
C LEU A 667 0.59 -44.31 -12.15
N ILE A 668 0.48 -45.10 -11.09
CA ILE A 668 -0.49 -44.83 -10.02
C ILE A 668 0.26 -44.66 -8.71
N TYR A 669 -0.08 -43.63 -7.97
CA TYR A 669 0.50 -43.27 -6.68
C TYR A 669 -0.60 -43.22 -5.62
N ASP A 670 -0.28 -43.66 -4.40
CA ASP A 670 -1.11 -43.35 -3.24
C ASP A 670 -0.87 -41.91 -2.77
N ILE A 671 -1.70 -41.41 -1.85
CA ILE A 671 -1.62 -40.04 -1.34
C ILE A 671 -0.31 -39.71 -0.59
N SER A 672 0.49 -40.71 -0.22
CA SER A 672 1.81 -40.51 0.37
C SER A 672 2.90 -40.34 -0.69
N GLY A 673 2.54 -40.35 -1.98
CA GLY A 673 3.47 -40.27 -3.11
C GLY A 673 4.14 -41.61 -3.43
N ARG A 674 3.76 -42.70 -2.76
CA ARG A 674 4.31 -44.03 -3.05
C ARG A 674 3.64 -44.58 -4.30
N LYS A 675 4.45 -44.98 -5.28
CA LYS A 675 3.98 -45.61 -6.52
C LYS A 675 3.40 -46.99 -6.24
N VAL A 676 2.11 -47.16 -6.47
CA VAL A 676 1.36 -48.40 -6.27
C VAL A 676 1.17 -49.22 -7.56
N ALA A 677 1.23 -48.59 -8.73
CA ALA A 677 1.22 -49.29 -10.01
C ALA A 677 2.05 -48.58 -11.09
N ASN A 678 2.56 -49.36 -12.05
CA ASN A 678 3.18 -48.88 -13.28
C ASN A 678 2.79 -49.84 -14.41
N ILE A 679 2.06 -49.33 -15.40
CA ILE A 679 1.45 -50.10 -16.49
C ILE A 679 1.97 -49.53 -17.80
N PRO A 680 3.03 -50.10 -18.38
CA PRO A 680 3.49 -49.74 -19.72
C PRO A 680 2.42 -50.09 -20.76
N LYS A 681 2.12 -49.17 -21.69
CA LYS A 681 1.11 -49.36 -22.74
C LYS A 681 1.67 -49.27 -24.15
N GLY A 682 2.82 -48.60 -24.33
CA GLY A 682 3.34 -48.33 -25.68
C GLY A 682 2.49 -47.27 -26.36
N ASP A 683 2.42 -47.26 -27.68
CA ASP A 683 1.60 -46.27 -28.40
C ASP A 683 0.11 -46.56 -28.19
N VAL A 684 -0.67 -45.55 -27.79
CA VAL A 684 -2.13 -45.62 -27.61
C VAL A 684 -2.82 -44.59 -28.50
N ALA A 685 -3.97 -44.94 -29.08
CA ALA A 685 -4.65 -44.14 -30.09
C ALA A 685 -5.90 -43.44 -29.53
N ALA A 686 -6.35 -42.38 -30.21
CA ALA A 686 -7.62 -41.74 -29.92
C ALA A 686 -8.79 -42.74 -30.00
N GLY A 687 -9.59 -42.80 -28.93
CA GLY A 687 -10.69 -43.75 -28.77
C GLY A 687 -10.34 -44.98 -27.92
N ASP A 688 -9.07 -45.21 -27.59
CA ASP A 688 -8.68 -46.28 -26.67
C ASP A 688 -9.19 -45.99 -25.26
N GLU A 689 -9.70 -47.03 -24.59
CA GLU A 689 -10.08 -46.96 -23.18
C GLU A 689 -9.17 -47.88 -22.35
N ILE A 690 -8.48 -47.30 -21.37
CA ILE A 690 -7.53 -48.01 -20.53
C ILE A 690 -8.12 -48.17 -19.13
N ILE A 691 -8.56 -49.38 -18.81
CA ILE A 691 -9.11 -49.72 -17.50
C ILE A 691 -8.00 -49.68 -16.44
N LEU A 692 -8.24 -48.98 -15.35
CA LEU A 692 -7.34 -48.90 -14.21
C LEU A 692 -7.48 -50.14 -13.31
N PRO A 693 -6.40 -50.59 -12.65
CA PRO A 693 -6.47 -51.73 -11.74
C PRO A 693 -7.37 -51.41 -10.55
N GLN A 694 -8.02 -52.46 -10.03
CA GLN A 694 -8.71 -52.39 -8.75
C GLN A 694 -7.68 -52.19 -7.63
N LEU A 695 -7.86 -51.14 -6.83
CA LEU A 695 -6.97 -50.81 -5.72
C LEU A 695 -7.75 -50.93 -4.40
N SER A 696 -7.01 -51.06 -3.29
CA SER A 696 -7.62 -50.96 -1.96
C SER A 696 -8.38 -49.65 -1.81
N SER A 697 -9.50 -49.68 -1.08
CA SER A 697 -10.33 -48.49 -0.86
C SER A 697 -9.47 -47.32 -0.38
N GLY A 698 -9.52 -46.20 -1.09
CA GLY A 698 -8.59 -45.10 -0.87
C GLY A 698 -8.45 -44.18 -2.08
N LEU A 699 -7.70 -43.10 -1.88
CA LEU A 699 -7.50 -42.06 -2.87
C LEU A 699 -6.15 -42.27 -3.59
N TYR A 700 -6.15 -42.10 -4.91
CA TYR A 700 -4.98 -42.31 -5.76
C TYR A 700 -4.83 -41.21 -6.81
N ILE A 701 -3.60 -41.05 -7.27
CA ILE A 701 -3.24 -40.23 -8.43
C ILE A 701 -2.82 -41.17 -9.54
N VAL A 702 -3.46 -41.07 -10.71
CA VAL A 702 -3.08 -41.76 -11.93
C VAL A 702 -2.45 -40.78 -12.92
N THR A 703 -1.23 -41.05 -13.35
CA THR A 703 -0.49 -40.27 -14.33
C THR A 703 -0.33 -41.08 -15.61
N ILE A 704 -0.79 -40.55 -16.75
CA ILE A 704 -0.41 -41.07 -18.07
C ILE A 704 0.77 -40.27 -18.59
N LYS A 705 1.85 -40.96 -18.97
CA LYS A 705 3.08 -40.38 -19.48
C LYS A 705 3.39 -40.97 -20.84
N GLY A 706 3.47 -40.13 -21.87
CA GLY A 706 3.99 -40.44 -23.19
C GLY A 706 5.31 -39.72 -23.47
N LYS A 707 5.80 -39.82 -24.71
CA LYS A 707 7.06 -39.23 -25.18
C LYS A 707 7.13 -37.70 -25.00
N GLU A 708 6.03 -37.00 -25.28
CA GLU A 708 5.90 -35.53 -25.15
C GLU A 708 4.60 -35.13 -24.42
N TYR A 709 4.04 -36.05 -23.63
CA TYR A 709 2.76 -35.84 -22.94
C TYR A 709 2.86 -36.36 -21.51
N CYS A 710 2.36 -35.61 -20.55
CA CYS A 710 2.24 -36.06 -19.18
C CYS A 710 1.00 -35.41 -18.58
N ASN A 711 0.05 -36.21 -18.12
CA ASN A 711 -1.14 -35.70 -17.46
C ASN A 711 -1.53 -36.58 -16.28
N SER A 712 -2.04 -35.99 -15.22
CA SER A 712 -2.41 -36.69 -13.98
C SER A 712 -3.86 -36.43 -13.62
N PHE A 713 -4.52 -37.46 -13.09
CA PHE A 713 -5.91 -37.42 -12.65
C PHE A 713 -6.01 -38.00 -11.24
N LYS A 714 -6.96 -37.52 -10.45
CA LYS A 714 -7.26 -38.03 -9.11
C LYS A 714 -8.48 -38.95 -9.18
N PHE A 715 -8.41 -40.12 -8.54
CA PHE A 715 -9.55 -41.02 -8.43
C PHE A 715 -9.62 -41.71 -7.08
N SER A 716 -10.85 -42.02 -6.64
CA SER A 716 -11.12 -42.84 -5.47
C SER A 716 -11.42 -44.26 -5.93
N SER A 717 -10.69 -45.24 -5.41
CA SER A 717 -11.05 -46.66 -5.50
C SER A 717 -11.95 -46.97 -4.30
N TYR A 718 -13.12 -47.58 -4.51
CA TYR A 718 -14.10 -47.85 -3.46
C TYR A 718 -14.14 -49.32 -3.07
#